data_AF-A6DK98-F1
#
_entry.id   AF-A6DK98-F1
#
_cell.length_a   1.000
_cell.length_b   1.000
_cell.length_c   1.000
_cell.angle_alpha   90.00
_cell.angle_beta   90.00
_cell.angle_gamma   90.00
#
_symmetry.space_group_name_H-M   'P 1'
#
loop_
_entity.id
_entity.type
_entity.pdbx_description
1 polymer ?
#
loop_
_entity_poly.entity_id
_entity_poly.type
_entity_poly.pdbx_seq_one_letter_code
_entity_poly.pdbx_strand_id
1 'polypeptide(L)'
;MKRKVILTGVFLGAIVLSSGISFLVGRSTQTSTEQGLSKSSEDLSSPKEETIWTCSMHPQFKLKDKVPCPICGMELIPLKKGGEQLGERELRLSPYAEKLAAITVRPVEKRRVSMTVKMLGKVSFDETRLKQVSARFGGRLDRLFVDYTGVQVKKGDHLFEIYSPELMTAQEELIQALKSAEEMKKSDITIVQESSALAIQASRDKLRLWGLTATQIQEIESSGRTFEHLSKYSPMAGVVIKKHLKEGAYVKEGVPVYSIADLSKLWIELEAYESDLPWLHFAQAVSFETQAYPGELFKGQISFIHPVLNPKTRTVKVRLNVDNSDGRLKPDMFVNASVGVELSQKGQMVDSSLAGKWISPMHPEVISDKPGSCTVCGMDLVPAEELGFTQKREWKIPLVIPASSVLITGKRAVVYVQTKRGIYQGRVITLGPRAGEDYIVKQGLDEGELVVTNGAFKIDSALQILAKPSMMSQEEELEELKTIELPQDTLEQLYPVQKAYLSLSRDLSQDNFSQIKEYRAELTQAINALQVSKLSPDVALLLNKRLDQLKLKMNHISNSDSLKIARLRFEPLSKQMILLTKQFGSTQTIRIAFCSMALNDQGAQWLQLAHKIENPYFGSGMYRCGEIQQVIGEDDKSNSLNDDPQINSNSEKTEMTRAHEAHKQTPPKEEISSELMTPEDRALQAYLNIQKSLSKDQLPSANDVEVQTKNLRVLLPQNKKIDYLAHMHHKDLKGARADFKILSEIMIPLAEKGHFKSTVRKAYCSMAFDDQGASWLQTAERVENPYWGSQMYRCGSIKKNIPPKNSEDKMEHKSHQVEVEQAVKHKSETHAATTEMLQAYLNIQKSLSKDHLPSANDVEVQIKNLRVLLPQNKKIDSLVHMHHKDLKSARADFKILSEIMIPLAEKGHFKSTVRKAYCSMAFDDQGASWLQTAERVENPYWGSQMYRCGSIKKVYSESKK
;
A
#
# COMPACT_ATOMS: atom_id res chain seq x y z
N MET A 1 -14.48 65.21 -9.75
CA MET A 1 -15.71 66.01 -9.99
C MET A 1 -16.45 65.33 -11.16
N LYS A 2 -17.73 64.93 -11.11
CA LYS A 2 -19.03 65.59 -10.83
C LYS A 2 -19.56 66.52 -11.96
N ARG A 3 -20.75 66.16 -12.49
CA ARG A 3 -21.66 66.85 -13.46
C ARG A 3 -21.18 66.86 -14.94
N LYS A 4 -22.00 66.68 -15.99
CA LYS A 4 -23.44 66.90 -16.36
C LYS A 4 -23.74 68.23 -17.09
N VAL A 5 -23.87 68.14 -18.42
CA VAL A 5 -24.72 68.89 -19.42
C VAL A 5 -24.94 67.87 -20.58
N ILE A 6 -26.08 67.58 -21.24
CA ILE A 6 -27.41 68.18 -21.52
C ILE A 6 -27.51 68.87 -22.90
N LEU A 7 -28.02 68.14 -23.92
CA LEU A 7 -28.76 68.71 -25.07
C LEU A 7 -29.79 67.69 -25.63
N THR A 8 -30.64 68.11 -26.58
CA THR A 8 -32.05 67.64 -26.68
C THR A 8 -32.66 67.70 -28.09
N GLY A 9 -33.44 66.67 -28.47
CA GLY A 9 -34.44 66.67 -29.56
C GLY A 9 -35.31 65.39 -29.44
N VAL A 10 -36.66 65.34 -29.37
CA VAL A 10 -37.78 66.06 -30.06
C VAL A 10 -37.94 65.51 -31.50
N PHE A 11 -39.00 64.81 -31.95
CA PHE A 11 -40.43 64.57 -31.56
C PHE A 11 -40.81 63.05 -31.72
N LEU A 12 -41.79 62.43 -31.03
CA LEU A 12 -43.28 62.39 -31.22
C LEU A 12 -43.73 61.98 -32.65
N GLY A 13 -44.66 61.03 -32.92
CA GLY A 13 -45.49 60.05 -32.17
C GLY A 13 -46.33 59.25 -33.22
N ALA A 14 -47.33 58.38 -33.02
CA ALA A 14 -47.96 57.57 -31.96
C ALA A 14 -49.33 57.08 -32.55
N ILE A 15 -50.01 56.06 -31.98
CA ILE A 15 -51.41 55.60 -32.32
C ILE A 15 -51.55 54.83 -33.68
N VAL A 16 -52.24 53.69 -33.90
CA VAL A 16 -53.17 52.73 -33.22
C VAL A 16 -54.67 52.79 -33.61
N LEU A 17 -55.26 51.61 -33.91
CA LEU A 17 -56.69 51.19 -34.07
C LEU A 17 -57.38 51.13 -35.47
N SER A 18 -58.17 50.03 -35.61
CA SER A 18 -59.41 49.75 -36.37
C SER A 18 -59.47 49.81 -37.92
N SER A 19 -60.49 49.27 -38.63
CA SER A 19 -61.32 48.02 -38.52
C SER A 19 -62.24 47.87 -39.75
N GLY A 20 -62.68 46.64 -40.10
CA GLY A 20 -63.77 46.36 -41.08
C GLY A 20 -63.27 45.79 -42.43
N ILE A 21 -63.64 44.62 -42.98
CA ILE A 21 -64.82 43.71 -43.01
C ILE A 21 -65.55 43.74 -44.37
N SER A 22 -65.49 42.62 -45.11
CA SER A 22 -66.50 42.07 -46.04
C SER A 22 -66.04 40.66 -46.48
N PHE A 23 -66.76 39.57 -46.18
CA PHE A 23 -67.89 38.97 -46.97
C PHE A 23 -67.39 38.30 -48.27
N LEU A 24 -67.63 37.02 -48.63
CA LEU A 24 -68.32 35.80 -48.12
C LEU A 24 -67.63 34.56 -48.82
N VAL A 25 -67.83 33.23 -48.64
CA VAL A 25 -68.48 32.22 -47.74
C VAL A 25 -67.94 30.84 -48.22
N GLY A 26 -67.92 29.70 -47.49
CA GLY A 26 -68.27 29.37 -46.10
C GLY A 26 -68.68 27.87 -45.96
N ARG A 27 -68.90 27.40 -44.71
CA ARG A 27 -69.27 26.01 -44.29
C ARG A 27 -68.20 24.90 -44.50
N SER A 28 -68.07 23.88 -43.64
CA SER A 28 -68.63 23.66 -42.29
C SER A 28 -67.90 22.56 -41.49
N THR A 29 -68.16 22.55 -40.16
CA THR A 29 -68.24 21.37 -39.26
C THR A 29 -67.04 20.42 -39.06
N GLN A 30 -66.58 20.44 -37.79
CA GLN A 30 -66.30 19.29 -36.91
C GLN A 30 -65.02 18.46 -37.06
N THR A 31 -64.45 18.21 -35.88
CA THR A 31 -63.45 17.19 -35.54
C THR A 31 -63.97 15.77 -35.77
N SER A 32 -63.11 14.89 -36.31
CA SER A 32 -63.10 13.47 -35.94
C SER A 32 -61.75 12.80 -36.23
N THR A 33 -61.52 11.79 -35.41
CA THR A 33 -60.42 10.84 -35.24
C THR A 33 -60.03 10.02 -36.49
N GLU A 34 -58.74 9.68 -36.58
CA GLU A 34 -58.14 8.41 -37.07
C GLU A 34 -58.12 7.95 -38.56
N GLN A 35 -56.98 7.28 -38.87
CA GLN A 35 -56.72 6.24 -39.89
C GLN A 35 -56.87 6.57 -41.41
N GLY A 36 -55.97 5.99 -42.23
CA GLY A 36 -56.05 6.02 -43.71
C GLY A 36 -54.70 5.88 -44.43
N LEU A 37 -54.38 4.69 -44.95
CA LEU A 37 -53.10 4.36 -45.59
C LEU A 37 -52.90 4.92 -47.02
N SER A 38 -51.64 5.24 -47.31
CA SER A 38 -50.89 5.01 -48.57
C SER A 38 -51.30 5.68 -49.91
N LYS A 39 -50.29 6.26 -50.59
CA LYS A 39 -49.65 5.60 -51.75
C LYS A 39 -48.29 6.20 -52.16
N SER A 40 -47.56 5.40 -52.94
CA SER A 40 -46.36 5.66 -53.76
C SER A 40 -46.01 7.14 -54.05
N SER A 41 -44.80 7.66 -53.79
CA SER A 41 -43.44 7.21 -54.16
C SER A 41 -43.06 7.44 -55.63
N GLU A 42 -42.08 8.30 -55.88
CA GLU A 42 -41.14 8.17 -56.99
C GLU A 42 -39.77 8.75 -56.59
N ASP A 43 -38.70 8.18 -57.13
CA ASP A 43 -37.32 8.33 -56.63
C ASP A 43 -36.49 9.27 -57.52
N LEU A 44 -35.61 10.07 -56.91
CA LEU A 44 -34.43 10.62 -57.59
C LEU A 44 -33.25 10.57 -56.62
N SER A 45 -32.45 9.52 -56.76
CA SER A 45 -31.41 9.13 -55.81
C SER A 45 -30.03 9.67 -56.21
N SER A 46 -29.53 10.63 -55.44
CA SER A 46 -28.09 10.97 -55.40
C SER A 46 -27.36 10.03 -54.43
N PRO A 47 -26.12 9.59 -54.73
CA PRO A 47 -25.41 8.63 -53.88
C PRO A 47 -25.09 9.20 -52.50
N LYS A 48 -25.56 8.52 -51.44
CA LYS A 48 -25.16 8.82 -50.06
C LYS A 48 -23.76 8.28 -49.79
N GLU A 49 -22.84 9.16 -49.42
CA GLU A 49 -21.55 8.74 -48.87
C GLU A 49 -21.76 8.02 -47.51
N GLU A 50 -21.09 6.89 -47.31
CA GLU A 50 -21.15 6.15 -46.04
C GLU A 50 -20.57 6.99 -44.89
N THR A 51 -21.43 7.39 -43.95
CA THR A 51 -21.02 8.14 -42.75
C THR A 51 -20.49 7.16 -41.71
N ILE A 52 -19.19 7.25 -41.39
CA ILE A 52 -18.54 6.42 -40.37
C ILE A 52 -18.69 7.07 -38.99
N TRP A 53 -18.99 6.28 -37.97
CA TRP A 53 -19.21 6.70 -36.59
C TRP A 53 -18.10 6.20 -35.65
N THR A 54 -17.75 6.99 -34.64
CA THR A 54 -16.66 6.68 -33.69
C THR A 54 -16.97 7.15 -32.26
N CYS A 55 -16.23 6.67 -31.27
CA CYS A 55 -16.40 7.06 -29.87
C CYS A 55 -15.31 8.04 -29.43
N SER A 56 -15.71 9.17 -28.82
CA SER A 56 -14.78 10.17 -28.26
C SER A 56 -13.81 9.62 -27.20
N MET A 57 -14.14 8.49 -26.56
CA MET A 57 -13.27 7.79 -25.59
C MET A 57 -12.54 6.58 -26.20
N HIS A 58 -13.05 6.02 -27.31
CA HIS A 58 -12.54 4.80 -27.94
C HIS A 58 -12.44 4.99 -29.47
N PRO A 59 -11.55 5.90 -29.94
CA PRO A 59 -11.42 6.28 -31.35
C PRO A 59 -11.00 5.14 -32.29
N GLN A 60 -10.49 4.03 -31.74
CA GLN A 60 -10.17 2.82 -32.49
C GLN A 60 -11.42 2.12 -33.06
N PHE A 61 -12.62 2.40 -32.54
CA PHE A 61 -13.88 1.91 -33.12
C PHE A 61 -14.36 2.88 -34.19
N LYS A 62 -14.45 2.38 -35.42
CA LYS A 62 -14.92 3.09 -36.63
C LYS A 62 -15.98 2.21 -37.29
N LEU A 63 -17.25 2.42 -36.94
CA LEU A 63 -18.39 1.60 -37.35
C LEU A 63 -19.23 2.32 -38.41
N LYS A 64 -19.92 1.59 -39.28
CA LYS A 64 -20.84 2.19 -40.28
C LYS A 64 -22.16 2.64 -39.65
N ASP A 65 -22.59 1.98 -38.57
CA ASP A 65 -23.89 2.19 -37.94
C ASP A 65 -23.79 2.97 -36.62
N LYS A 66 -24.83 3.76 -36.32
CA LYS A 66 -24.91 4.53 -35.07
C LYS A 66 -25.41 3.66 -33.90
N VAL A 67 -24.61 2.68 -33.51
CA VAL A 67 -24.79 1.90 -32.27
C VAL A 67 -24.15 2.61 -31.06
N PRO A 68 -24.43 2.21 -29.82
CA PRO A 68 -23.62 2.61 -28.66
C PRO A 68 -22.19 2.05 -28.73
N CYS A 69 -21.21 2.73 -28.13
CA CYS A 69 -19.83 2.26 -28.08
C CYS A 69 -19.70 0.95 -27.29
N PRO A 70 -19.12 -0.13 -27.86
CA PRO A 70 -19.02 -1.43 -27.19
C PRO A 70 -18.24 -1.42 -25.86
N ILE A 71 -17.32 -0.47 -25.64
CA ILE A 71 -16.49 -0.43 -24.41
C ILE A 71 -17.12 0.40 -23.29
N CYS A 72 -17.87 1.46 -23.60
CA CYS A 72 -18.38 2.39 -22.57
C CYS A 72 -19.85 2.82 -22.72
N GLY A 73 -20.61 2.22 -23.63
CA GLY A 73 -22.06 2.46 -23.80
C GLY A 73 -22.46 3.85 -24.29
N MET A 74 -21.53 4.78 -24.49
CA MET A 74 -21.82 6.13 -24.99
C MET A 74 -22.16 6.12 -26.48
N GLU A 75 -23.09 6.98 -26.92
CA GLU A 75 -23.41 7.14 -28.34
C GLU A 75 -22.16 7.53 -29.16
N LEU A 76 -22.09 6.99 -30.38
CA LEU A 76 -21.05 7.34 -31.34
C LEU A 76 -21.34 8.67 -32.05
N ILE A 77 -20.28 9.38 -32.43
CA ILE A 77 -20.28 10.64 -33.18
C ILE A 77 -19.83 10.44 -34.64
N PRO A 78 -20.36 11.20 -35.61
CA PRO A 78 -20.06 10.98 -37.03
C PRO A 78 -18.75 11.66 -37.46
N LEU A 79 -17.87 10.90 -38.12
CA LEU A 79 -16.62 11.39 -38.69
C LEU A 79 -16.88 12.11 -40.02
N LYS A 80 -16.84 13.44 -40.00
CA LYS A 80 -16.90 14.26 -41.22
C LYS A 80 -15.58 14.16 -42.01
N LYS A 81 -15.59 13.44 -43.13
CA LYS A 81 -14.57 13.58 -44.18
C LYS A 81 -14.74 14.95 -44.84
N GLY A 82 -13.79 15.87 -44.62
CA GLY A 82 -13.94 17.26 -45.06
C GLY A 82 -12.71 18.12 -44.77
N GLY A 83 -11.61 17.83 -45.47
CA GLY A 83 -10.35 18.58 -45.37
C GLY A 83 -9.24 17.91 -46.20
N GLU A 84 -8.18 18.68 -46.48
CA GLU A 84 -6.97 18.18 -47.17
C GLU A 84 -6.34 16.98 -46.42
N GLN A 85 -5.59 16.14 -47.15
CA GLN A 85 -4.86 14.99 -46.59
C GLN A 85 -3.68 15.42 -45.70
N LEU A 86 -4.01 15.91 -44.50
CA LEU A 86 -3.09 16.13 -43.39
C LEU A 86 -2.67 14.79 -42.79
N GLY A 87 -1.40 14.67 -42.40
CA GLY A 87 -0.83 13.44 -41.84
C GLY A 87 -1.61 12.94 -40.61
N GLU A 88 -1.51 11.65 -40.29
CA GLU A 88 -2.35 11.02 -39.27
C GLU A 88 -2.30 11.75 -37.91
N ARG A 89 -1.11 12.19 -37.49
CA ARG A 89 -0.87 12.95 -36.24
C ARG A 89 -1.00 14.47 -36.38
N GLU A 90 -1.56 14.98 -37.49
CA GLU A 90 -1.71 16.42 -37.73
C GLU A 90 -3.15 16.92 -37.53
N LEU A 91 -3.28 18.02 -36.79
CA LEU A 91 -4.52 18.78 -36.61
C LEU A 91 -4.39 20.15 -37.26
N ARG A 92 -5.41 20.55 -38.04
CA ARG A 92 -5.59 21.94 -38.50
C ARG A 92 -6.70 22.61 -37.72
N LEU A 93 -6.43 23.80 -37.20
CA LEU A 93 -7.38 24.67 -36.51
C LEU A 93 -7.61 25.94 -37.31
N SER A 94 -8.83 26.49 -37.26
CA SER A 94 -9.10 27.82 -37.79
C SER A 94 -8.50 28.91 -36.87
N PRO A 95 -8.22 30.12 -37.37
CA PRO A 95 -7.71 31.22 -36.53
C PRO A 95 -8.67 31.62 -35.39
N TYR A 96 -9.95 31.27 -35.48
CA TYR A 96 -10.92 31.42 -34.39
C TYR A 96 -10.75 30.31 -33.35
N ALA A 97 -10.62 29.05 -33.78
CA ALA A 97 -10.38 27.91 -32.90
C ALA A 97 -9.01 27.99 -32.19
N GLU A 98 -7.96 28.47 -32.87
CA GLU A 98 -6.62 28.75 -32.30
C GLU A 98 -6.72 29.73 -31.11
N LYS A 99 -7.48 30.83 -31.29
CA LYS A 99 -7.75 31.82 -30.23
C LYS A 99 -8.62 31.28 -29.09
N LEU A 100 -9.71 30.55 -29.41
CA LEU A 100 -10.64 30.00 -28.42
C LEU A 100 -9.98 28.87 -27.59
N ALA A 101 -9.09 28.09 -28.23
CA ALA A 101 -8.23 27.14 -27.53
C ALA A 101 -7.16 27.83 -26.66
N ALA A 102 -6.92 29.13 -26.84
CA ALA A 102 -5.88 29.92 -26.18
C ALA A 102 -4.47 29.32 -26.36
N ILE A 103 -4.19 28.84 -27.56
CA ILE A 103 -2.93 28.16 -27.87
C ILE A 103 -1.78 29.18 -27.83
N THR A 104 -0.72 28.84 -27.08
CA THR A 104 0.55 29.54 -27.11
C THR A 104 1.66 28.58 -27.48
N VAL A 105 2.70 29.08 -28.15
CA VAL A 105 3.90 28.31 -28.52
C VAL A 105 5.16 28.98 -27.95
N ARG A 106 6.24 28.21 -27.83
CA ARG A 106 7.61 28.71 -27.65
C ARG A 106 8.57 27.97 -28.57
N PRO A 107 9.68 28.61 -28.99
CA PRO A 107 10.77 27.89 -29.64
C PRO A 107 11.38 26.85 -28.68
N VAL A 108 11.85 25.75 -29.24
CA VAL A 108 12.79 24.83 -28.59
C VAL A 108 14.18 25.46 -28.66
N GLU A 109 14.85 25.62 -27.51
CA GLU A 109 16.13 26.35 -27.40
C GLU A 109 17.21 25.47 -26.74
N LYS A 110 18.49 25.68 -27.08
CA LYS A 110 19.60 25.17 -26.27
C LYS A 110 19.97 26.18 -25.17
N ARG A 111 19.67 25.85 -23.92
CA ARG A 111 19.93 26.72 -22.75
C ARG A 111 20.57 25.92 -21.61
N ARG A 112 21.56 26.52 -20.93
CA ARG A 112 22.09 25.96 -19.68
C ARG A 112 20.97 25.93 -18.63
N VAL A 113 20.73 24.78 -18.03
CA VAL A 113 19.72 24.62 -16.97
C VAL A 113 20.37 24.06 -15.71
N SER A 114 20.05 24.70 -14.60
CA SER A 114 20.30 24.21 -13.25
C SER A 114 19.01 23.70 -12.65
N MET A 115 19.05 22.58 -11.94
CA MET A 115 18.00 22.19 -11.00
C MET A 115 18.38 22.60 -9.57
N THR A 116 17.40 22.70 -8.69
CA THR A 116 17.63 22.86 -7.25
C THR A 116 17.02 21.66 -6.52
N VAL A 117 17.87 20.79 -5.99
CA VAL A 117 17.44 19.75 -5.06
C VAL A 117 17.11 20.43 -3.74
N LYS A 118 15.92 20.14 -3.18
CA LYS A 118 15.50 20.65 -1.88
C LYS A 118 15.38 19.50 -0.91
N MET A 119 16.07 19.59 0.21
CA MET A 119 16.07 18.60 1.27
C MET A 119 15.59 19.22 2.58
N LEU A 120 14.89 18.43 3.38
CA LEU A 120 14.48 18.81 4.74
C LEU A 120 15.32 18.03 5.75
N GLY A 121 15.55 18.60 6.92
CA GLY A 121 16.31 17.92 7.95
C GLY A 121 16.39 18.68 9.26
N LYS A 122 17.38 18.31 10.08
CA LYS A 122 17.65 18.94 11.36
C LYS A 122 19.13 19.00 11.70
N VAL A 123 19.49 19.95 12.55
CA VAL A 123 20.78 19.98 13.23
C VAL A 123 20.85 18.81 14.23
N SER A 124 22.00 18.16 14.33
CA SER A 124 22.26 16.98 15.16
C SER A 124 23.64 17.10 15.82
N PHE A 125 23.89 16.29 16.84
CA PHE A 125 25.19 16.25 17.52
C PHE A 125 26.23 15.58 16.62
N ASP A 126 27.47 16.06 16.65
CA ASP A 126 28.62 15.28 16.18
C ASP A 126 28.85 14.13 17.18
N GLU A 127 28.50 12.91 16.79
CA GLU A 127 28.61 11.72 17.65
C GLU A 127 30.07 11.42 18.02
N THR A 128 31.06 11.87 17.23
CA THR A 128 32.49 11.72 17.55
C THR A 128 32.93 12.68 18.67
N ARG A 129 32.15 13.74 18.91
CA ARG A 129 32.33 14.76 19.96
C ARG A 129 31.45 14.56 21.19
N LEU A 130 30.72 13.44 21.26
CA LEU A 130 29.89 13.06 22.39
C LEU A 130 30.65 12.08 23.29
N LYS A 131 30.76 12.38 24.59
CA LYS A 131 31.30 11.44 25.60
C LYS A 131 30.31 11.21 26.71
N GLN A 132 30.17 9.95 27.11
CA GLN A 132 29.43 9.55 28.29
C GLN A 132 30.39 9.44 29.48
N VAL A 133 29.99 9.99 30.63
CA VAL A 133 30.72 9.86 31.89
C VAL A 133 29.97 8.85 32.75
N SER A 134 30.52 7.65 32.88
CA SER A 134 29.97 6.54 33.66
C SER A 134 30.73 6.31 34.97
N ALA A 135 30.08 5.63 35.91
CA ALA A 135 30.73 5.09 37.09
C ALA A 135 31.68 3.94 36.71
N ARG A 136 32.85 3.84 37.38
CA ARG A 136 33.85 2.77 37.18
C ARG A 136 33.95 1.78 38.35
N PHE A 137 33.03 1.91 39.31
CA PHE A 137 32.89 1.09 40.52
C PHE A 137 31.47 1.31 41.07
N GLY A 138 31.00 0.45 41.98
CA GLY A 138 29.73 0.61 42.67
C GLY A 138 29.78 1.68 43.76
N GLY A 139 28.68 2.40 44.00
CA GLY A 139 28.62 3.45 45.01
C GLY A 139 27.36 4.30 44.97
N ARG A 140 27.25 5.29 45.86
CA ARG A 140 26.14 6.25 45.92
C ARG A 140 26.61 7.63 45.45
N LEU A 141 25.82 8.28 44.61
CA LEU A 141 26.06 9.65 44.14
C LEU A 141 25.62 10.64 45.22
N ASP A 142 26.53 11.00 46.11
CA ASP A 142 26.24 11.81 47.30
C ASP A 142 26.06 13.29 46.99
N ARG A 143 26.73 13.80 45.93
CA ARG A 143 26.58 15.18 45.47
C ARG A 143 26.72 15.30 43.95
N LEU A 144 25.86 16.09 43.31
CA LEU A 144 25.97 16.46 41.90
C LEU A 144 26.33 17.93 41.76
N PHE A 145 27.54 18.24 41.27
CA PHE A 145 27.97 19.62 40.99
C PHE A 145 27.30 20.20 39.74
N VAL A 146 26.88 19.33 38.81
CA VAL A 146 26.09 19.70 37.62
C VAL A 146 24.66 19.20 37.80
N ASP A 147 23.81 20.04 38.39
CA ASP A 147 22.44 19.70 38.79
C ASP A 147 21.42 19.81 37.63
N TYR A 148 21.70 20.55 36.55
CA TYR A 148 20.85 20.63 35.36
C TYR A 148 21.60 20.43 34.03
N THR A 149 20.84 20.10 32.98
CA THR A 149 21.33 19.96 31.60
C THR A 149 21.45 21.32 30.91
N GLY A 150 22.49 21.49 30.09
CA GLY A 150 22.81 22.76 29.42
C GLY A 150 23.99 23.52 30.06
N VAL A 151 24.48 23.07 31.22
CA VAL A 151 25.71 23.59 31.83
C VAL A 151 26.91 23.35 30.90
N GLN A 152 27.71 24.40 30.69
CA GLN A 152 29.03 24.29 30.07
C GLN A 152 30.05 23.84 31.11
N VAL A 153 30.86 22.84 30.75
CA VAL A 153 31.97 22.34 31.57
C VAL A 153 33.26 22.37 30.77
N LYS A 154 34.38 22.61 31.44
CA LYS A 154 35.74 22.50 30.92
C LYS A 154 36.31 21.13 31.29
N LYS A 155 37.39 20.73 30.62
CA LYS A 155 38.17 19.54 30.99
C LYS A 155 38.79 19.77 32.37
N GLY A 156 38.47 18.92 33.34
CA GLY A 156 38.93 19.04 34.73
C GLY A 156 37.89 19.60 35.71
N ASP A 157 36.73 20.09 35.27
CA ASP A 157 35.68 20.57 36.17
C ASP A 157 35.06 19.41 36.98
N HIS A 158 34.68 19.67 38.24
CA HIS A 158 33.98 18.70 39.09
C HIS A 158 32.57 18.42 38.53
N LEU A 159 32.18 17.14 38.41
CA LEU A 159 30.85 16.72 37.94
C LEU A 159 29.97 16.17 39.07
N PHE A 160 30.52 15.26 39.87
CA PHE A 160 29.83 14.61 40.99
C PHE A 160 30.81 14.05 42.02
N GLU A 161 30.33 13.87 43.25
CA GLU A 161 30.99 13.06 44.28
C GLU A 161 30.28 11.71 44.41
N ILE A 162 31.08 10.65 44.55
CA ILE A 162 30.61 9.29 44.78
C ILE A 162 31.19 8.75 46.09
N TYR A 163 30.31 8.25 46.96
CA TYR A 163 30.66 7.42 48.10
C TYR A 163 30.75 5.96 47.64
N SER A 164 31.84 5.25 47.98
CA SER A 164 32.01 3.85 47.55
C SER A 164 32.84 3.03 48.56
N PRO A 165 32.23 2.01 49.21
CA PRO A 165 32.96 1.06 50.04
C PRO A 165 34.01 0.26 49.24
N GLU A 166 33.71 -0.06 47.98
CA GLU A 166 34.63 -0.75 47.06
C GLU A 166 35.91 0.08 46.84
N LEU A 167 35.75 1.41 46.67
CA LEU A 167 36.87 2.35 46.55
C LEU A 167 37.63 2.50 47.87
N MET A 168 36.97 2.51 49.03
CA MET A 168 37.65 2.55 50.32
C MET A 168 38.53 1.32 50.55
N THR A 169 38.04 0.11 50.21
CA THR A 169 38.84 -1.12 50.27
C THR A 169 40.06 -1.04 49.35
N ALA A 170 39.90 -0.58 48.11
CA ALA A 170 41.02 -0.43 47.17
C ALA A 170 42.05 0.66 47.58
N GLN A 171 41.64 1.65 48.36
CA GLN A 171 42.55 2.62 48.97
C GLN A 171 43.34 1.99 50.13
N GLU A 172 42.69 1.24 51.03
CA GLU A 172 43.40 0.57 52.13
C GLU A 172 44.35 -0.53 51.61
N GLU A 173 44.00 -1.22 50.51
CA GLU A 173 44.93 -2.12 49.80
C GLU A 173 46.23 -1.42 49.37
N LEU A 174 46.15 -0.18 48.84
CA LEU A 174 47.34 0.60 48.48
C LEU A 174 48.12 1.05 49.72
N ILE A 175 47.41 1.58 50.73
CA ILE A 175 48.01 2.05 51.98
C ILE A 175 48.72 0.90 52.71
N GLN A 176 48.13 -0.30 52.75
CA GLN A 176 48.73 -1.47 53.36
C GLN A 176 49.92 -2.03 52.55
N ALA A 177 49.88 -1.98 51.22
CA ALA A 177 51.03 -2.31 50.38
C ALA A 177 52.21 -1.35 50.62
N LEU A 178 51.94 -0.06 50.83
CA LEU A 178 52.96 0.96 51.15
C LEU A 178 53.57 0.74 52.55
N LYS A 179 52.74 0.55 53.58
CA LYS A 179 53.18 0.19 54.94
C LYS A 179 54.09 -1.05 54.92
N SER A 180 53.64 -2.11 54.25
CA SER A 180 54.40 -3.37 54.13
C SER A 180 55.74 -3.17 53.41
N ALA A 181 55.77 -2.42 52.31
CA ALA A 181 57.03 -2.11 51.61
C ALA A 181 58.01 -1.29 52.46
N GLU A 182 57.52 -0.39 53.32
CA GLU A 182 58.35 0.40 54.22
C GLU A 182 58.92 -0.43 55.38
N GLU A 183 58.18 -1.44 55.86
CA GLU A 183 58.71 -2.45 56.77
C GLU A 183 59.75 -3.35 56.09
N MET A 184 59.46 -3.84 54.88
CA MET A 184 60.33 -4.76 54.14
C MET A 184 61.63 -4.12 53.63
N LYS A 185 61.71 -2.78 53.50
CA LYS A 185 62.97 -2.05 53.30
C LYS A 185 64.02 -2.28 54.40
N LYS A 186 63.62 -2.81 55.56
CA LYS A 186 64.51 -3.20 56.67
C LYS A 186 65.05 -4.64 56.54
N SER A 187 64.78 -5.32 55.41
CA SER A 187 65.22 -6.68 55.13
C SER A 187 66.06 -6.75 53.87
N ASP A 188 67.15 -7.53 53.91
CA ASP A 188 68.15 -7.63 52.83
C ASP A 188 67.72 -8.53 51.65
N ILE A 189 66.48 -9.03 51.64
CA ILE A 189 66.01 -10.00 50.64
C ILE A 189 65.40 -9.27 49.45
N THR A 190 66.17 -9.15 48.37
CA THR A 190 65.78 -8.48 47.11
C THR A 190 64.42 -8.94 46.56
N ILE A 191 64.15 -10.24 46.54
CA ILE A 191 62.89 -10.84 46.08
C ILE A 191 61.67 -10.28 46.85
N VAL A 192 61.82 -10.01 48.15
CA VAL A 192 60.75 -9.44 48.98
C VAL A 192 60.51 -7.96 48.63
N GLN A 193 61.59 -7.21 48.40
CA GLN A 193 61.52 -5.81 47.96
C GLN A 193 60.85 -5.68 46.58
N GLU A 194 61.20 -6.54 45.62
CA GLU A 194 60.57 -6.60 44.30
C GLU A 194 59.08 -6.96 44.38
N SER A 195 58.71 -7.96 45.18
CA SER A 195 57.29 -8.35 45.34
C SER A 195 56.45 -7.24 45.99
N SER A 196 57.02 -6.48 46.93
CA SER A 196 56.37 -5.31 47.54
C SER A 196 56.19 -4.17 46.53
N ALA A 197 57.17 -3.93 45.67
CA ALA A 197 57.07 -2.93 44.61
C ALA A 197 55.99 -3.28 43.56
N LEU A 198 55.89 -4.56 43.18
CA LEU A 198 54.83 -5.06 42.29
C LEU A 198 53.44 -4.94 42.94
N ALA A 199 53.30 -5.19 44.24
CA ALA A 199 52.04 -5.02 44.97
C ALA A 199 51.57 -3.56 44.98
N ILE A 200 52.47 -2.61 45.29
CA ILE A 200 52.16 -1.16 45.21
C ILE A 200 51.74 -0.77 43.79
N GLN A 201 52.46 -1.25 42.77
CA GLN A 201 52.15 -0.92 41.38
C GLN A 201 50.78 -1.47 40.95
N ALA A 202 50.43 -2.69 41.35
CA ALA A 202 49.12 -3.28 41.09
C ALA A 202 47.98 -2.47 41.73
N SER A 203 48.12 -2.03 42.98
CA SER A 203 47.12 -1.20 43.66
C SER A 203 47.00 0.21 43.03
N ARG A 204 48.13 0.82 42.64
CA ARG A 204 48.14 2.09 41.87
C ARG A 204 47.42 1.94 40.54
N ASP A 205 47.68 0.88 39.79
CA ASP A 205 47.05 0.63 38.49
C ASP A 205 45.56 0.31 38.63
N LYS A 206 45.13 -0.40 39.68
CA LYS A 206 43.71 -0.60 40.02
C LYS A 206 42.97 0.74 40.18
N LEU A 207 43.50 1.65 41.01
CA LEU A 207 42.91 2.99 41.20
C LEU A 207 42.96 3.85 39.93
N ARG A 208 44.05 3.77 39.14
CA ARG A 208 44.20 4.47 37.85
C ARG A 208 43.21 3.97 36.80
N LEU A 209 42.92 2.67 36.76
CA LEU A 209 41.90 2.06 35.89
C LEU A 209 40.49 2.46 36.34
N TRP A 210 40.21 2.50 37.64
CA TRP A 210 39.01 3.12 38.21
C TRP A 210 38.94 4.66 38.00
N GLY A 211 40.01 5.24 37.45
CA GLY A 211 40.02 6.57 36.85
C GLY A 211 40.11 7.69 37.87
N LEU A 212 40.83 7.46 38.97
CA LEU A 212 41.39 8.52 39.81
C LEU A 212 42.51 9.23 39.03
N THR A 213 42.75 10.50 39.33
CA THR A 213 43.92 11.22 38.78
C THR A 213 45.20 10.80 39.50
N ALA A 214 46.37 11.05 38.88
CA ALA A 214 47.65 10.87 39.55
C ALA A 214 47.77 11.71 40.84
N THR A 215 47.15 12.90 40.88
CA THR A 215 47.09 13.75 42.09
C THR A 215 46.25 13.10 43.20
N GLN A 216 45.06 12.58 42.88
CA GLN A 216 44.20 11.87 43.85
C GLN A 216 44.90 10.64 44.43
N ILE A 217 45.63 9.89 43.60
CA ILE A 217 46.44 8.75 44.07
C ILE A 217 47.56 9.26 44.99
N GLN A 218 48.31 10.30 44.60
CA GLN A 218 49.36 10.88 45.43
C GLN A 218 48.84 11.49 46.75
N GLU A 219 47.62 12.01 46.78
CA GLU A 219 46.93 12.48 47.99
C GLU A 219 46.60 11.33 48.95
N ILE A 220 46.16 10.17 48.44
CA ILE A 220 46.00 8.93 49.23
C ILE A 220 47.34 8.47 49.80
N GLU A 221 48.38 8.39 48.96
CA GLU A 221 49.72 7.92 49.37
C GLU A 221 50.38 8.81 50.42
N SER A 222 50.23 10.13 50.30
CA SER A 222 50.86 11.10 51.22
C SER A 222 50.06 11.38 52.49
N SER A 223 48.73 11.22 52.46
CA SER A 223 47.90 11.35 53.67
C SER A 223 47.86 10.08 54.52
N GLY A 224 48.11 8.91 53.93
CA GLY A 224 48.04 7.61 54.61
C GLY A 224 46.64 7.25 55.11
N ARG A 225 45.60 7.82 54.50
CA ARG A 225 44.19 7.69 54.90
C ARG A 225 43.30 7.39 53.70
N THR A 226 42.21 6.67 53.94
CA THR A 226 41.16 6.44 52.94
C THR A 226 40.20 7.63 52.90
N PHE A 227 39.74 7.99 51.70
CA PHE A 227 38.68 8.97 51.48
C PHE A 227 37.35 8.26 51.21
N GLU A 228 36.31 8.64 51.96
CA GLU A 228 34.94 8.12 51.81
C GLU A 228 34.29 8.57 50.49
N HIS A 229 34.53 9.83 50.11
CA HIS A 229 33.97 10.48 48.93
C HIS A 229 35.06 10.85 47.94
N LEU A 230 34.83 10.59 46.65
CA LEU A 230 35.74 11.01 45.58
C LEU A 230 35.02 11.87 44.54
N SER A 231 35.53 13.08 44.32
CA SER A 231 35.13 13.97 43.22
C SER A 231 35.55 13.38 41.86
N LYS A 232 34.61 13.30 40.91
CA LYS A 232 34.84 12.87 39.53
C LYS A 232 34.86 14.07 38.58
N TYR A 233 35.93 14.18 37.81
CA TYR A 233 36.20 15.30 36.91
C TYR A 233 35.75 15.06 35.46
N SER A 234 35.47 16.14 34.73
CA SER A 234 35.09 16.07 33.32
C SER A 234 36.27 15.71 32.41
N PRO A 235 36.14 14.68 31.52
CA PRO A 235 37.22 14.24 30.63
C PRO A 235 37.43 15.16 29.41
N MET A 236 36.54 16.12 29.15
CA MET A 236 36.65 17.09 28.05
C MET A 236 35.88 18.38 28.36
N ALA A 237 36.07 19.41 27.53
CA ALA A 237 35.17 20.57 27.52
C ALA A 237 33.91 20.27 26.67
N GLY A 238 32.79 20.89 27.00
CA GLY A 238 31.52 20.75 26.26
C GLY A 238 30.30 21.16 27.08
N VAL A 239 29.12 20.83 26.57
CA VAL A 239 27.82 21.06 27.24
C VAL A 239 27.28 19.73 27.77
N VAL A 240 26.73 19.73 28.98
CA VAL A 240 26.06 18.57 29.57
C VAL A 240 24.67 18.40 28.96
N ILE A 241 24.58 17.57 27.92
CA ILE A 241 23.36 17.35 27.13
C ILE A 241 22.33 16.47 27.83
N LYS A 242 22.77 15.54 28.70
CA LYS A 242 21.90 14.66 29.49
C LYS A 242 22.50 14.40 30.87
N LYS A 243 21.65 14.49 31.89
CA LYS A 243 21.89 13.98 33.25
C LYS A 243 21.00 12.77 33.45
N HIS A 244 21.59 11.58 33.58
CA HIS A 244 20.85 10.31 33.61
C HIS A 244 20.34 9.96 35.01
N LEU A 245 20.93 10.54 36.06
CA LEU A 245 20.72 10.18 37.45
C LEU A 245 20.41 11.40 38.33
N LYS A 246 20.03 11.13 39.58
CA LYS A 246 19.78 12.13 40.62
C LYS A 246 20.74 11.92 41.79
N GLU A 247 20.90 12.96 42.60
CA GLU A 247 21.61 12.88 43.87
C GLU A 247 20.92 11.86 44.80
N GLY A 248 21.72 11.18 45.63
CA GLY A 248 21.31 10.04 46.46
C GLY A 248 21.16 8.70 45.71
N ALA A 249 21.25 8.66 44.37
CA ALA A 249 21.10 7.42 43.61
C ALA A 249 22.31 6.48 43.78
N TYR A 250 22.05 5.19 43.93
CA TYR A 250 23.09 4.15 43.90
C TYR A 250 23.38 3.70 42.47
N VAL A 251 24.65 3.53 42.12
CA VAL A 251 25.15 3.14 40.81
C VAL A 251 25.99 1.88 40.87
N LYS A 252 26.13 1.23 39.71
CA LYS A 252 27.07 0.14 39.44
C LYS A 252 28.08 0.60 38.39
N GLU A 253 29.18 -0.14 38.25
CA GLU A 253 30.11 0.06 37.15
C GLU A 253 29.39 0.05 35.79
N GLY A 254 29.84 0.90 34.86
CA GLY A 254 29.30 1.04 33.52
C GLY A 254 28.06 1.94 33.41
N VAL A 255 27.34 2.21 34.51
CA VAL A 255 26.14 3.07 34.48
C VAL A 255 26.52 4.51 34.11
N PRO A 256 25.91 5.11 33.05
CA PRO A 256 26.16 6.50 32.68
C PRO A 256 25.52 7.46 33.68
N VAL A 257 26.29 8.47 34.12
CA VAL A 257 25.83 9.55 35.01
C VAL A 257 25.49 10.79 34.18
N TYR A 258 26.39 11.17 33.27
CA TYR A 258 26.24 12.32 32.37
C TYR A 258 26.56 11.95 30.92
N SER A 259 25.99 12.70 29.98
CA SER A 259 26.49 12.79 28.61
C SER A 259 26.85 14.23 28.30
N ILE A 260 28.05 14.42 27.76
CA ILE A 260 28.66 15.72 27.45
C ILE A 260 28.93 15.73 25.94
N ALA A 261 28.66 16.85 25.27
CA ALA A 261 28.99 17.04 23.85
C ALA A 261 29.68 18.38 23.62
N ASP A 262 30.75 18.38 22.83
CA ASP A 262 31.29 19.61 22.25
C ASP A 262 30.38 20.04 21.08
N LEU A 263 29.85 21.26 21.15
CA LEU A 263 28.89 21.81 20.18
C LEU A 263 29.53 22.80 19.17
N SER A 264 30.86 22.97 19.20
CA SER A 264 31.59 23.86 18.27
C SER A 264 31.56 23.38 16.81
N LYS A 265 31.33 22.08 16.61
CA LYS A 265 30.96 21.49 15.32
C LYS A 265 29.71 20.64 15.50
N LEU A 266 28.81 20.74 14.54
CA LEU A 266 27.55 20.02 14.52
C LEU A 266 27.38 19.31 13.17
N TRP A 267 26.52 18.30 13.17
CA TRP A 267 26.06 17.68 11.94
C TRP A 267 24.70 18.25 11.55
N ILE A 268 24.40 18.23 10.26
CA ILE A 268 23.02 18.34 9.78
C ILE A 268 22.65 17.01 9.15
N GLU A 269 21.55 16.43 9.63
CA GLU A 269 20.93 15.25 9.04
C GLU A 269 19.79 15.71 8.14
N LEU A 270 20.04 15.70 6.84
CA LEU A 270 19.03 15.90 5.80
C LEU A 270 18.44 14.56 5.35
N GLU A 271 17.25 14.62 4.77
CA GLU A 271 16.62 13.54 4.04
C GLU A 271 16.49 13.92 2.55
N ALA A 272 17.05 13.09 1.68
CA ALA A 272 16.96 13.18 0.22
C ALA A 272 16.08 12.05 -0.33
N TYR A 273 15.22 12.33 -1.32
CA TYR A 273 14.38 11.29 -1.91
C TYR A 273 15.18 10.35 -2.83
N GLU A 274 14.65 9.13 -3.03
CA GLU A 274 15.18 8.13 -3.96
C GLU A 274 15.37 8.67 -5.40
N SER A 275 14.52 9.62 -5.82
CA SER A 275 14.60 10.35 -7.10
C SER A 275 15.76 11.35 -7.21
N ASP A 276 16.29 11.78 -6.06
CA ASP A 276 17.16 12.95 -5.96
C ASP A 276 18.64 12.57 -5.76
N LEU A 277 18.87 11.32 -5.34
CA LEU A 277 20.20 10.71 -5.20
C LEU A 277 21.10 10.82 -6.44
N PRO A 278 20.63 10.71 -7.70
CA PRO A 278 21.47 10.95 -8.89
C PRO A 278 22.01 12.37 -8.99
N TRP A 279 21.50 13.30 -8.18
CA TRP A 279 21.85 14.72 -8.16
C TRP A 279 22.60 15.13 -6.87
N LEU A 280 23.07 14.15 -6.09
CA LEU A 280 23.80 14.38 -4.83
C LEU A 280 25.10 13.56 -4.77
N HIS A 281 26.20 14.21 -4.39
CA HIS A 281 27.49 13.54 -4.17
C HIS A 281 28.21 14.04 -2.91
N PHE A 282 29.25 13.31 -2.51
CA PHE A 282 30.12 13.73 -1.40
C PHE A 282 30.90 15.00 -1.77
N ALA A 283 31.31 15.77 -0.76
CA ALA A 283 31.97 17.08 -0.88
C ALA A 283 31.16 18.21 -1.55
N GLN A 284 29.97 17.92 -2.10
CA GLN A 284 29.10 18.91 -2.73
C GLN A 284 28.71 20.02 -1.75
N ALA A 285 28.75 21.26 -2.23
CA ALA A 285 28.40 22.43 -1.42
C ALA A 285 26.87 22.60 -1.32
N VAL A 286 26.36 22.79 -0.10
CA VAL A 286 24.94 22.91 0.21
C VAL A 286 24.68 24.22 0.94
N SER A 287 23.67 24.97 0.50
CA SER A 287 23.21 26.18 1.18
C SER A 287 21.93 25.88 1.94
N PHE A 288 21.87 26.24 3.22
CA PHE A 288 20.74 25.93 4.09
C PHE A 288 20.32 27.12 4.95
N GLU A 289 19.03 27.16 5.28
CA GLU A 289 18.41 28.12 6.18
C GLU A 289 17.86 27.38 7.42
N THR A 290 17.63 28.12 8.51
CA THR A 290 16.96 27.59 9.71
C THR A 290 15.80 28.49 10.08
N GLN A 291 14.74 27.92 10.66
CA GLN A 291 13.57 28.69 11.09
C GLN A 291 13.88 29.68 12.23
N ALA A 292 15.01 29.51 12.92
CA ALA A 292 15.49 30.43 13.95
C ALA A 292 16.19 31.68 13.38
N TYR A 293 16.70 31.61 12.15
CA TYR A 293 17.44 32.68 11.47
C TYR A 293 16.92 32.83 10.02
N PRO A 294 15.66 33.29 9.84
CA PRO A 294 15.02 33.33 8.53
C PRO A 294 15.72 34.31 7.57
N GLY A 295 15.98 33.87 6.34
CA GLY A 295 16.66 34.66 5.30
C GLY A 295 18.19 34.62 5.38
N GLU A 296 18.79 33.97 6.38
CA GLU A 296 20.24 33.79 6.46
C GLU A 296 20.67 32.45 5.87
N LEU A 297 21.62 32.50 4.92
CA LEU A 297 22.13 31.33 4.20
C LEU A 297 23.45 30.84 4.82
N PHE A 298 23.33 29.80 5.63
CA PHE A 298 24.45 29.02 6.13
C PHE A 298 24.95 28.06 5.03
N LYS A 299 26.19 27.58 5.16
CA LYS A 299 26.83 26.68 4.20
C LYS A 299 27.34 25.43 4.91
N GLY A 300 27.17 24.29 4.26
CA GLY A 300 27.75 23.00 4.67
C GLY A 300 28.24 22.23 3.45
N GLN A 301 28.99 21.16 3.69
CA GLN A 301 29.42 20.21 2.67
C GLN A 301 28.89 18.82 2.99
N ILE A 302 28.48 18.05 1.98
CA ILE A 302 28.03 16.67 2.17
C ILE A 302 29.23 15.81 2.59
N SER A 303 29.27 15.42 3.87
CA SER A 303 30.30 14.56 4.43
C SER A 303 29.96 13.08 4.29
N PHE A 304 28.67 12.71 4.30
CA PHE A 304 28.24 11.32 4.13
C PHE A 304 26.86 11.18 3.48
N ILE A 305 26.70 10.23 2.57
CA ILE A 305 25.40 9.78 2.03
C ILE A 305 25.17 8.35 2.51
N HIS A 306 24.05 8.11 3.18
CA HIS A 306 23.79 6.84 3.85
C HIS A 306 23.48 5.71 2.84
N PRO A 307 24.18 4.57 2.87
CA PRO A 307 24.05 3.52 1.85
C PRO A 307 22.74 2.72 1.91
N VAL A 308 21.92 2.94 2.95
CA VAL A 308 20.63 2.27 3.14
C VAL A 308 19.50 3.29 3.07
N LEU A 309 18.58 3.08 2.13
CA LEU A 309 17.30 3.77 1.98
C LEU A 309 16.36 3.43 3.15
N ASN A 310 15.68 4.44 3.72
CA ASN A 310 14.61 4.21 4.69
C ASN A 310 13.33 3.77 3.96
N PRO A 311 12.83 2.54 4.16
CA PRO A 311 11.68 2.02 3.43
C PRO A 311 10.34 2.68 3.83
N LYS A 312 10.27 3.37 4.99
CA LYS A 312 9.06 4.07 5.45
C LYS A 312 8.88 5.43 4.77
N THR A 313 9.96 6.18 4.57
CA THR A 313 9.95 7.55 4.01
C THR A 313 10.34 7.61 2.53
N ARG A 314 10.98 6.56 2.00
CA ARG A 314 11.68 6.57 0.70
C ARG A 314 12.73 7.67 0.57
N THR A 315 13.39 7.94 1.69
CA THR A 315 14.51 8.88 1.78
C THR A 315 15.81 8.19 2.22
N VAL A 316 16.93 8.73 1.76
CA VAL A 316 18.28 8.44 2.26
C VAL A 316 18.71 9.60 3.15
N LYS A 317 19.39 9.29 4.26
CA LYS A 317 20.02 10.32 5.09
C LYS A 317 21.27 10.87 4.41
N VAL A 318 21.36 12.20 4.35
CA VAL A 318 22.52 12.94 3.85
C VAL A 318 23.05 13.78 5.01
N ARG A 319 24.29 13.52 5.42
CA ARG A 319 24.97 14.22 6.52
C ARG A 319 25.84 15.34 5.96
N LEU A 320 25.83 16.47 6.65
CA LEU A 320 26.75 17.57 6.42
C LEU A 320 27.51 17.90 7.70
N ASN A 321 28.77 18.30 7.53
CA ASN A 321 29.56 18.88 8.60
C ASN A 321 29.39 20.41 8.57
N VAL A 322 29.15 21.00 9.73
CA VAL A 322 28.90 22.45 9.88
C VAL A 322 29.69 22.99 11.07
N ASP A 323 30.33 24.14 10.85
CA ASP A 323 30.99 24.91 11.90
C ASP A 323 29.94 25.69 12.71
N ASN A 324 30.05 25.63 14.04
CA ASN A 324 29.17 26.30 15.00
C ASN A 324 30.01 27.01 16.08
N SER A 325 31.17 27.55 15.71
CA SER A 325 32.06 28.29 16.61
C SER A 325 31.39 29.52 17.27
N ASP A 326 30.30 30.04 16.70
CA ASP A 326 29.48 31.13 17.27
C ASP A 326 28.34 30.64 18.19
N GLY A 327 28.11 29.33 18.29
CA GLY A 327 27.10 28.71 19.14
C GLY A 327 25.64 29.00 18.74
N ARG A 328 25.39 29.52 17.53
CA ARG A 328 24.05 29.94 17.08
C ARG A 328 23.17 28.77 16.71
N LEU A 329 23.71 27.78 16.00
CA LEU A 329 23.01 26.56 15.64
C LEU A 329 22.89 25.67 16.89
N LYS A 330 21.70 25.12 17.10
CA LYS A 330 21.40 24.24 18.24
C LYS A 330 20.88 22.90 17.73
N PRO A 331 21.25 21.78 18.36
CA PRO A 331 20.68 20.47 18.05
C PRO A 331 19.14 20.49 18.03
N ASP A 332 18.56 19.64 17.16
CA ASP A 332 17.13 19.54 16.87
C ASP A 332 16.47 20.80 16.27
N MET A 333 17.22 21.85 15.90
CA MET A 333 16.71 22.90 15.00
C MET A 333 16.37 22.33 13.61
N PHE A 334 15.21 22.71 13.07
CA PHE A 334 14.82 22.37 11.69
C PHE A 334 15.63 23.15 10.66
N VAL A 335 15.98 22.45 9.58
CA VAL A 335 16.81 22.93 8.48
C VAL A 335 16.08 22.71 7.15
N ASN A 336 15.97 23.76 6.33
CA ASN A 336 15.67 23.61 4.91
C ASN A 336 16.99 23.77 4.15
N ALA A 337 17.36 22.77 3.36
CA ALA A 337 18.60 22.77 2.58
C ALA A 337 18.33 22.76 1.08
N SER A 338 19.24 23.36 0.33
CA SER A 338 19.17 23.50 -1.12
C SER A 338 20.52 23.27 -1.77
N VAL A 339 20.52 22.52 -2.88
CA VAL A 339 21.71 22.21 -3.68
C VAL A 339 21.44 22.63 -5.12
N GLY A 340 22.26 23.53 -5.65
CA GLY A 340 22.25 23.90 -7.06
C GLY A 340 23.05 22.88 -7.87
N VAL A 341 22.43 22.31 -8.90
CA VAL A 341 23.02 21.26 -9.74
C VAL A 341 22.92 21.69 -11.20
N GLU A 342 24.04 21.91 -11.86
CA GLU A 342 24.08 22.19 -13.31
C GLU A 342 24.02 20.89 -14.12
N LEU A 343 23.30 20.92 -15.26
CA LEU A 343 22.99 19.74 -16.05
C LEU A 343 23.59 19.81 -17.47
N SER A 344 24.26 18.74 -17.87
CA SER A 344 24.77 18.51 -19.23
C SER A 344 23.68 18.11 -20.24
N GLN A 345 23.99 18.14 -21.55
CA GLN A 345 23.09 17.69 -22.62
C GLN A 345 22.45 16.31 -22.37
N LYS A 346 23.16 15.37 -21.75
CA LYS A 346 22.67 14.01 -21.48
C LYS A 346 21.73 13.93 -20.26
N GLY A 347 21.60 15.01 -19.49
CA GLY A 347 20.91 15.03 -18.20
C GLY A 347 21.72 14.41 -17.07
N GLN A 348 23.05 14.56 -17.11
CA GLN A 348 23.95 14.20 -16.00
C GLN A 348 24.42 15.48 -15.30
N MET A 349 24.60 15.45 -13.98
CA MET A 349 25.22 16.57 -13.25
C MET A 349 26.62 16.90 -13.78
N VAL A 350 26.98 18.18 -13.71
CA VAL A 350 28.37 18.63 -13.72
C VAL A 350 28.61 19.54 -12.51
N ASP A 351 29.40 19.11 -11.53
CA ASP A 351 29.99 20.03 -10.55
C ASP A 351 31.25 20.65 -11.16
N SER A 352 31.22 21.97 -11.39
CA SER A 352 32.35 22.70 -11.96
C SER A 352 33.46 23.00 -10.96
N SER A 353 33.21 22.88 -9.65
CA SER A 353 34.17 23.15 -8.58
C SER A 353 35.17 22.01 -8.35
N LEU A 354 34.75 20.76 -8.64
CA LEU A 354 35.57 19.55 -8.49
C LEU A 354 36.40 19.19 -9.73
N ALA A 355 36.24 19.91 -10.85
CA ALA A 355 36.96 19.61 -12.10
C ALA A 355 38.48 19.81 -11.93
N GLY A 356 39.27 18.75 -12.17
CA GLY A 356 40.71 18.73 -11.96
C GLY A 356 41.16 18.69 -10.49
N LYS A 357 40.25 18.39 -9.55
CA LYS A 357 40.57 18.24 -8.12
C LYS A 357 40.83 16.78 -7.77
N TRP A 358 41.58 16.57 -6.69
CA TRP A 358 41.91 15.29 -6.10
C TRP A 358 41.17 15.14 -4.75
N ILE A 359 40.54 14.00 -4.49
CA ILE A 359 39.64 13.76 -3.36
C ILE A 359 40.01 12.43 -2.67
N SER A 360 39.92 12.34 -1.34
CA SER A 360 40.13 11.06 -0.65
C SER A 360 38.87 10.17 -0.75
N PRO A 361 38.99 8.90 -1.21
CA PRO A 361 37.84 7.98 -1.30
C PRO A 361 37.09 7.73 0.01
N MET A 362 37.75 7.89 1.17
CA MET A 362 37.16 7.68 2.49
C MET A 362 36.91 8.99 3.27
N HIS A 363 37.48 10.11 2.83
CA HIS A 363 37.36 11.42 3.50
C HIS A 363 37.13 12.52 2.45
N PRO A 364 35.94 12.61 1.83
CA PRO A 364 35.71 13.49 0.68
C PRO A 364 35.88 14.99 0.99
N GLU A 365 35.81 15.36 2.28
CA GLU A 365 36.16 16.69 2.81
C GLU A 365 37.63 17.09 2.50
N VAL A 366 38.51 16.13 2.26
CA VAL A 366 39.91 16.35 1.88
C VAL A 366 40.01 16.47 0.36
N ILE A 367 39.84 17.71 -0.11
CA ILE A 367 40.01 18.11 -1.52
C ILE A 367 41.39 18.77 -1.69
N SER A 368 42.09 18.45 -2.77
CA SER A 368 43.41 19.00 -3.14
C SER A 368 43.47 19.40 -4.61
N ASP A 369 44.29 20.40 -4.93
CA ASP A 369 44.60 20.84 -6.29
C ASP A 369 45.72 19.99 -6.95
N LYS A 370 46.27 19.03 -6.20
CA LYS A 370 47.42 18.19 -6.58
C LYS A 370 47.25 16.76 -6.05
N PRO A 371 47.83 15.74 -6.72
CA PRO A 371 47.97 14.41 -6.14
C PRO A 371 48.78 14.46 -4.84
N GLY A 372 48.49 13.54 -3.94
CA GLY A 372 49.07 13.45 -2.59
C GLY A 372 48.26 12.50 -1.72
N SER A 373 48.54 12.47 -0.42
CA SER A 373 47.84 11.63 0.55
C SER A 373 46.83 12.40 1.41
N CYS A 374 45.82 11.67 1.90
CA CYS A 374 44.77 12.19 2.77
C CYS A 374 45.30 12.48 4.18
N THR A 375 45.05 13.69 4.69
CA THR A 375 45.48 14.14 6.03
C THR A 375 44.82 13.40 7.19
N VAL A 376 43.71 12.67 6.94
CA VAL A 376 42.94 11.96 7.98
C VAL A 376 43.30 10.47 8.06
N CYS A 377 43.61 9.82 6.93
CA CYS A 377 43.89 8.37 6.88
C CYS A 377 45.15 7.93 6.12
N GLY A 378 45.92 8.86 5.55
CA GLY A 378 47.17 8.58 4.84
C GLY A 378 47.03 7.93 3.46
N MET A 379 45.83 7.48 3.06
CA MET A 379 45.61 6.91 1.71
C MET A 379 45.75 7.99 0.62
N ASP A 380 46.18 7.58 -0.58
CA ASP A 380 46.25 8.46 -1.74
C ASP A 380 44.89 9.09 -2.09
N LEU A 381 44.94 10.33 -2.58
CA LEU A 381 43.81 11.01 -3.20
C LEU A 381 43.64 10.51 -4.64
N VAL A 382 42.40 10.43 -5.12
CA VAL A 382 42.07 10.06 -6.51
C VAL A 382 41.46 11.26 -7.25
N PRO A 383 41.52 11.33 -8.60
CA PRO A 383 40.85 12.38 -9.36
C PRO A 383 39.32 12.36 -9.15
N ALA A 384 38.71 13.53 -9.01
CA ALA A 384 37.25 13.66 -8.90
C ALA A 384 36.49 13.11 -10.13
N GLU A 385 37.15 13.10 -11.30
CA GLU A 385 36.70 12.48 -12.52
C GLU A 385 36.52 10.94 -12.39
N GLU A 386 37.42 10.25 -11.68
CA GLU A 386 37.39 8.78 -11.55
C GLU A 386 36.26 8.30 -10.62
N LEU A 387 35.88 9.13 -9.64
CA LEU A 387 34.71 8.93 -8.80
C LEU A 387 33.38 9.27 -9.54
N GLY A 388 33.45 9.71 -10.79
CA GLY A 388 32.29 10.00 -11.64
C GLY A 388 31.60 11.34 -11.35
N PHE A 389 32.16 12.19 -10.49
CA PHE A 389 31.54 13.46 -10.09
C PHE A 389 31.63 14.54 -11.19
N THR A 390 32.61 14.43 -12.10
CA THR A 390 32.76 15.36 -13.24
C THR A 390 33.16 14.63 -14.54
N GLN A 391 32.94 15.25 -15.70
CA GLN A 391 33.35 14.73 -17.01
C GLN A 391 34.22 15.73 -17.79
N LYS A 392 35.16 15.21 -18.60
CA LYS A 392 36.09 16.00 -19.42
C LYS A 392 35.38 16.87 -20.49
N ARG A 393 35.27 18.16 -20.20
CA ARG A 393 35.29 19.34 -21.11
C ARG A 393 34.32 19.43 -22.32
N GLU A 394 33.50 18.44 -22.66
CA GLU A 394 32.42 18.62 -23.66
C GLU A 394 31.14 19.20 -23.03
N TRP A 395 31.15 20.49 -22.73
CA TRP A 395 29.97 21.25 -22.28
C TRP A 395 28.99 21.53 -23.44
N LYS A 396 28.39 20.47 -23.99
CA LYS A 396 27.27 20.57 -24.92
C LYS A 396 26.01 20.99 -24.14
N ILE A 397 25.35 22.03 -24.62
CA ILE A 397 24.19 22.64 -23.96
C ILE A 397 22.94 21.78 -24.23
N PRO A 398 22.13 21.43 -23.21
CA PRO A 398 20.89 20.68 -23.42
C PRO A 398 19.88 21.47 -24.26
N LEU A 399 19.19 20.74 -25.14
CA LEU A 399 17.97 21.20 -25.79
C LEU A 399 16.83 21.12 -24.76
N VAL A 400 16.06 22.20 -24.57
CA VAL A 400 15.05 22.28 -23.50
C VAL A 400 13.69 22.76 -23.99
N ILE A 401 12.64 22.26 -23.33
CA ILE A 401 11.24 22.66 -23.56
C ILE A 401 10.52 22.93 -22.23
N PRO A 402 9.57 23.88 -22.17
CA PRO A 402 8.78 24.12 -20.96
C PRO A 402 7.94 22.90 -20.59
N ALA A 403 7.86 22.58 -19.30
CA ALA A 403 7.17 21.39 -18.80
C ALA A 403 5.67 21.36 -19.15
N SER A 404 5.03 22.53 -19.35
CA SER A 404 3.63 22.62 -19.79
C SER A 404 3.39 22.19 -21.25
N SER A 405 4.43 22.02 -22.06
CA SER A 405 4.32 21.56 -23.45
C SER A 405 4.22 20.03 -23.61
N VAL A 406 4.49 19.30 -22.53
CA VAL A 406 4.62 17.84 -22.53
C VAL A 406 3.36 17.18 -21.98
N LEU A 407 2.79 16.24 -22.75
CA LEU A 407 1.77 15.31 -22.29
C LEU A 407 2.40 13.93 -22.06
N ILE A 408 2.29 13.39 -20.85
CA ILE A 408 2.92 12.10 -20.48
C ILE A 408 1.83 11.02 -20.39
N THR A 409 1.99 9.91 -21.13
CA THR A 409 1.14 8.71 -21.02
C THR A 409 1.96 7.47 -20.70
N GLY A 410 1.94 7.09 -19.42
CA GLY A 410 2.70 5.95 -18.90
C GLY A 410 4.21 6.16 -19.06
N LYS A 411 4.80 5.53 -20.09
CA LYS A 411 6.22 5.64 -20.44
C LYS A 411 6.50 6.57 -21.64
N ARG A 412 5.46 7.00 -22.38
CA ARG A 412 5.61 7.89 -23.54
C ARG A 412 5.46 9.36 -23.12
N ALA A 413 6.18 10.24 -23.80
CA ALA A 413 5.96 11.69 -23.76
C ALA A 413 5.59 12.17 -25.17
N VAL A 414 4.53 12.97 -25.27
CA VAL A 414 4.02 13.53 -26.52
C VAL A 414 4.04 15.06 -26.42
N VAL A 415 4.45 15.71 -27.50
CA VAL A 415 4.42 17.17 -27.66
C VAL A 415 3.73 17.53 -28.96
N TYR A 416 3.16 18.74 -29.02
CA TYR A 416 2.57 19.29 -30.24
C TYR A 416 3.47 20.38 -30.81
N VAL A 417 3.97 20.16 -32.02
CA VAL A 417 4.81 21.10 -32.77
C VAL A 417 3.95 21.84 -33.78
N GLN A 418 4.02 23.17 -33.79
CA GLN A 418 3.39 24.01 -34.80
C GLN A 418 4.28 24.05 -36.05
N THR A 419 3.92 23.26 -37.08
CA THR A 419 4.69 23.17 -38.34
C THR A 419 4.40 24.35 -39.28
N LYS A 420 3.15 24.83 -39.26
CA LYS A 420 2.67 26.07 -39.91
C LYS A 420 1.61 26.70 -39.02
N ARG A 421 1.32 27.99 -39.17
CA ARG A 421 0.28 28.64 -38.34
C ARG A 421 -1.07 27.93 -38.50
N GLY A 422 -1.71 27.59 -37.37
CA GLY A 422 -2.93 26.79 -37.35
C GLY A 422 -2.77 25.29 -37.71
N ILE A 423 -1.55 24.77 -37.92
CA ILE A 423 -1.29 23.32 -38.15
C ILE A 423 -0.35 22.80 -37.06
N TYR A 424 -0.76 21.73 -36.39
CA TYR A 424 -0.08 21.14 -35.25
C TYR A 424 0.14 19.64 -35.44
N GLN A 425 1.38 19.19 -35.29
CA GLN A 425 1.78 17.79 -35.41
C GLN A 425 2.09 17.21 -34.03
N GLY A 426 1.45 16.11 -33.66
CA GLY A 426 1.80 15.33 -32.47
C GLY A 426 3.05 14.49 -32.72
N ARG A 427 4.07 14.63 -31.86
CA ARG A 427 5.30 13.83 -31.90
C ARG A 427 5.56 13.17 -30.55
N VAL A 428 5.99 11.90 -30.60
CA VAL A 428 6.54 11.18 -29.43
C VAL A 428 8.00 11.59 -29.27
N ILE A 429 8.41 11.93 -28.04
CA ILE A 429 9.77 12.42 -27.74
C ILE A 429 10.40 11.67 -26.57
N THR A 430 11.74 11.63 -26.53
CA THR A 430 12.49 11.06 -25.40
C THR A 430 12.98 12.16 -24.48
N LEU A 431 12.53 12.15 -23.24
CA LEU A 431 12.90 13.14 -22.22
C LEU A 431 14.18 12.74 -21.45
N GLY A 432 14.90 13.76 -21.00
CA GLY A 432 15.86 13.70 -19.89
C GLY A 432 15.19 14.03 -18.56
N PRO A 433 15.99 14.33 -17.51
CA PRO A 433 15.45 14.79 -16.24
C PRO A 433 14.73 16.14 -16.38
N ARG A 434 13.83 16.42 -15.45
CA ARG A 434 13.19 17.73 -15.30
C ARG A 434 14.17 18.71 -14.65
N ALA A 435 14.26 19.92 -15.17
CA ALA A 435 15.12 20.99 -14.69
C ALA A 435 14.27 22.21 -14.33
N GLY A 436 13.72 22.22 -13.10
CA GLY A 436 12.78 23.26 -12.66
C GLY A 436 11.48 23.23 -13.45
N GLU A 437 11.20 24.27 -14.24
CA GLU A 437 10.01 24.37 -15.09
C GLU A 437 10.23 23.90 -16.54
N ASP A 438 11.42 23.38 -16.86
CA ASP A 438 11.76 22.83 -18.17
C ASP A 438 12.02 21.31 -18.11
N TYR A 439 11.90 20.60 -19.23
CA TYR A 439 12.51 19.29 -19.45
C TYR A 439 13.68 19.41 -20.42
N ILE A 440 14.74 18.62 -20.17
CA ILE A 440 15.76 18.35 -21.18
C ILE A 440 15.17 17.38 -22.22
N VAL A 441 15.37 17.64 -23.50
CA VAL A 441 14.99 16.74 -24.60
C VAL A 441 16.22 15.96 -25.06
N LYS A 442 16.11 14.64 -25.13
CA LYS A 442 17.18 13.76 -25.66
C LYS A 442 17.02 13.49 -27.15
N GLN A 443 15.79 13.26 -27.63
CA GLN A 443 15.47 12.95 -29.03
C GLN A 443 14.02 13.35 -29.37
N GLY A 444 13.76 13.68 -30.64
CA GLY A 444 12.41 13.88 -31.20
C GLY A 444 11.98 15.32 -31.49
N LEU A 445 12.83 16.30 -31.19
CA LEU A 445 12.67 17.72 -31.54
C LEU A 445 14.01 18.30 -31.99
N ASP A 446 13.95 19.30 -32.86
CA ASP A 446 15.09 20.10 -33.29
C ASP A 446 15.05 21.52 -32.69
N GLU A 447 16.17 22.23 -32.75
CA GLU A 447 16.29 23.61 -32.26
C GLU A 447 15.55 24.60 -33.18
N GLY A 448 14.79 25.52 -32.59
CA GLY A 448 13.97 26.50 -33.30
C GLY A 448 12.55 26.02 -33.64
N GLU A 449 12.20 24.75 -33.44
CA GLU A 449 10.82 24.28 -33.61
C GLU A 449 9.86 24.92 -32.60
N LEU A 450 8.59 25.12 -32.98
CA LEU A 450 7.59 25.79 -32.12
C LEU A 450 6.74 24.78 -31.36
N VAL A 451 7.07 24.50 -30.09
CA VAL A 451 6.27 23.61 -29.23
C VAL A 451 5.12 24.36 -28.54
N VAL A 452 3.95 23.73 -28.50
CA VAL A 452 2.73 24.26 -27.87
C VAL A 452 2.86 24.21 -26.35
N THR A 453 2.89 25.38 -25.70
CA THR A 453 3.05 25.56 -24.24
C THR A 453 1.76 25.74 -23.47
N ASN A 454 0.66 26.06 -24.17
CA ASN A 454 -0.70 26.08 -23.64
C ASN A 454 -1.67 25.55 -24.70
N GLY A 455 -2.71 24.83 -24.29
CA GLY A 455 -3.69 24.23 -25.19
C GLY A 455 -3.29 22.87 -25.79
N ALA A 456 -2.13 22.30 -25.46
CA ALA A 456 -1.68 20.99 -25.95
C ALA A 456 -2.73 19.88 -25.73
N PHE A 457 -3.32 19.80 -24.53
CA PHE A 457 -4.39 18.84 -24.23
C PHE A 457 -5.68 19.07 -25.06
N LYS A 458 -5.97 20.31 -25.49
CA LYS A 458 -7.11 20.61 -26.38
C LYS A 458 -6.86 20.15 -27.82
N ILE A 459 -5.61 20.24 -28.29
CA ILE A 459 -5.17 19.70 -29.58
C ILE A 459 -5.28 18.17 -29.56
N ASP A 460 -4.79 17.53 -28.49
CA ASP A 460 -4.90 16.08 -28.30
C ASP A 460 -6.36 15.60 -28.27
N SER A 461 -7.20 16.25 -27.44
CA SER A 461 -8.64 15.98 -27.37
C SER A 461 -9.33 16.12 -28.73
N ALA A 462 -8.94 17.11 -29.55
CA ALA A 462 -9.49 17.29 -30.89
C ALA A 462 -9.04 16.20 -31.87
N LEU A 463 -7.79 15.72 -31.79
CA LEU A 463 -7.32 14.56 -32.56
C LEU A 463 -8.08 13.28 -32.15
N GLN A 464 -8.30 13.08 -30.85
CA GLN A 464 -9.06 11.95 -30.32
C GLN A 464 -10.53 11.97 -30.80
N ILE A 465 -11.19 13.13 -30.78
CA ILE A 465 -12.56 13.32 -31.32
C ILE A 465 -12.61 13.05 -32.84
N LEU A 466 -11.55 13.37 -33.58
CA LEU A 466 -11.41 13.07 -35.01
C LEU A 466 -10.92 11.64 -35.31
N ALA A 467 -10.80 10.79 -34.30
CA ALA A 467 -10.28 9.43 -34.38
C ALA A 467 -8.91 9.31 -35.10
N LYS A 468 -8.06 10.31 -34.87
CA LYS A 468 -6.62 10.34 -35.21
C LYS A 468 -5.77 9.88 -34.01
N PRO A 469 -4.52 9.43 -34.21
CA PRO A 469 -3.67 8.95 -33.11
C PRO A 469 -3.32 10.06 -32.10
N SER A 470 -3.96 10.03 -30.93
CA SER A 470 -3.71 10.92 -29.78
C SER A 470 -2.78 10.27 -28.72
N MET A 471 -2.51 10.96 -27.61
CA MET A 471 -1.74 10.42 -26.48
C MET A 471 -2.28 9.09 -25.91
N MET A 472 -3.58 8.83 -26.12
CA MET A 472 -4.30 7.63 -25.70
C MET A 472 -4.28 6.48 -26.72
N SER A 473 -3.81 6.71 -27.95
CA SER A 473 -3.69 5.65 -28.96
C SER A 473 -2.66 4.59 -28.52
N GLN A 474 -3.10 3.33 -28.40
CA GLN A 474 -2.20 2.21 -28.14
C GLN A 474 -1.42 1.88 -29.41
N GLU A 475 -0.11 2.16 -29.41
CA GLU A 475 0.83 1.59 -30.36
C GLU A 475 1.21 0.18 -29.86
N GLU A 476 0.24 -0.74 -29.88
CA GLU A 476 0.58 -2.15 -30.10
C GLU A 476 0.84 -2.34 -31.61
N GLU A 477 1.61 -3.36 -31.97
CA GLU A 477 2.04 -3.65 -33.35
C GLU A 477 0.90 -4.20 -34.22
N LEU A 478 -0.11 -3.36 -34.45
CA LEU A 478 -1.11 -3.54 -35.49
C LEU A 478 -0.50 -3.19 -36.85
N GLU A 479 0.43 -4.03 -37.31
CA GLU A 479 0.42 -4.36 -38.74
C GLU A 479 -1.02 -4.79 -39.08
N GLU A 480 -1.62 -4.20 -40.12
CA GLU A 480 -2.93 -4.63 -40.59
C GLU A 480 -2.83 -6.07 -41.11
N LEU A 481 -3.08 -7.04 -40.23
CA LEU A 481 -3.07 -8.46 -40.54
C LEU A 481 -4.23 -8.79 -41.49
N LYS A 482 -3.98 -8.57 -42.78
CA LYS A 482 -4.83 -9.01 -43.88
C LYS A 482 -5.12 -10.50 -43.70
N THR A 483 -6.40 -10.82 -43.65
CA THR A 483 -6.89 -12.20 -43.70
C THR A 483 -6.39 -12.83 -45.00
N ILE A 484 -5.85 -14.04 -44.90
CA ILE A 484 -5.36 -14.83 -46.02
C ILE A 484 -6.29 -16.03 -46.15
N GLU A 485 -7.08 -16.04 -47.21
CA GLU A 485 -7.92 -17.18 -47.56
C GLU A 485 -7.03 -18.38 -47.90
N LEU A 486 -7.17 -19.47 -47.14
CA LEU A 486 -6.49 -20.74 -47.41
C LEU A 486 -7.43 -21.68 -48.17
N PRO A 487 -6.90 -22.60 -49.02
CA PRO A 487 -7.70 -23.66 -49.61
C PRO A 487 -8.40 -24.52 -48.54
N GLN A 488 -9.60 -25.02 -48.85
CA GLN A 488 -10.40 -25.83 -47.93
C GLN A 488 -9.63 -27.04 -47.36
N ASP A 489 -8.92 -27.79 -48.22
CA ASP A 489 -7.98 -28.86 -47.83
C ASP A 489 -7.03 -28.46 -46.69
N THR A 490 -6.57 -27.21 -46.69
CA THR A 490 -5.58 -26.68 -45.76
C THR A 490 -6.24 -26.16 -44.48
N LEU A 491 -7.42 -25.57 -44.57
CA LEU A 491 -8.24 -25.21 -43.40
C LEU A 491 -8.61 -26.46 -42.58
N GLU A 492 -8.99 -27.54 -43.26
CA GLU A 492 -9.31 -28.82 -42.63
C GLU A 492 -8.09 -29.48 -41.97
N GLN A 493 -6.90 -29.37 -42.58
CA GLN A 493 -5.64 -29.81 -41.95
C GLN A 493 -5.17 -28.89 -40.80
N LEU A 494 -5.58 -27.63 -40.78
CA LEU A 494 -5.25 -26.67 -39.72
C LEU A 494 -6.14 -26.87 -38.48
N TYR A 495 -7.38 -27.35 -38.66
CA TYR A 495 -8.32 -27.58 -37.56
C TYR A 495 -7.79 -28.52 -36.46
N PRO A 496 -7.11 -29.65 -36.73
CA PRO A 496 -6.42 -30.44 -35.70
C PRO A 496 -5.47 -29.65 -34.78
N VAL A 497 -4.77 -28.63 -35.30
CA VAL A 497 -3.89 -27.76 -34.50
C VAL A 497 -4.71 -26.86 -33.57
N GLN A 498 -5.81 -26.30 -34.09
CA GLN A 498 -6.76 -25.49 -33.31
C GLN A 498 -7.47 -26.36 -32.25
N LYS A 499 -7.86 -27.60 -32.59
CA LYS A 499 -8.52 -28.58 -31.71
C LYS A 499 -7.65 -28.92 -30.49
N ALA A 500 -6.35 -29.20 -30.68
CA ALA A 500 -5.45 -29.50 -29.56
C ALA A 500 -5.34 -28.33 -28.57
N TYR A 501 -5.30 -27.09 -29.08
CA TYR A 501 -5.38 -25.88 -28.24
C TYR A 501 -6.74 -25.74 -27.55
N LEU A 502 -7.86 -26.01 -28.24
CA LEU A 502 -9.22 -25.88 -27.69
C LEU A 502 -9.49 -26.91 -26.59
N SER A 503 -8.97 -28.15 -26.72
CA SER A 503 -9.00 -29.16 -25.66
C SER A 503 -8.19 -28.71 -24.44
N LEU A 504 -6.94 -28.24 -24.65
CA LEU A 504 -6.10 -27.67 -23.59
C LEU A 504 -6.80 -26.50 -22.86
N SER A 505 -7.45 -25.60 -23.60
CA SER A 505 -8.19 -24.47 -23.01
C SER A 505 -9.39 -24.93 -22.19
N ARG A 506 -10.08 -25.99 -22.62
CA ARG A 506 -11.20 -26.59 -21.85
C ARG A 506 -10.70 -27.25 -20.58
N ASP A 507 -9.66 -28.07 -20.65
CA ASP A 507 -9.09 -28.74 -19.49
C ASP A 507 -8.55 -27.75 -18.47
N LEU A 508 -7.82 -26.72 -18.91
CA LEU A 508 -7.39 -25.63 -18.04
C LEU A 508 -8.58 -24.86 -17.44
N SER A 509 -9.73 -24.79 -18.10
CA SER A 509 -10.94 -24.20 -17.50
C SER A 509 -11.64 -25.14 -16.50
N GLN A 510 -11.42 -26.45 -16.57
CA GLN A 510 -11.99 -27.45 -15.67
C GLN A 510 -11.02 -27.89 -14.54
N ASP A 511 -9.95 -27.11 -14.32
CA ASP A 511 -8.83 -27.43 -13.41
C ASP A 511 -8.07 -28.73 -13.73
N ASN A 512 -8.30 -29.33 -14.90
CA ASN A 512 -7.54 -30.50 -15.34
C ASN A 512 -6.12 -30.10 -15.78
N PHE A 513 -5.17 -30.98 -15.47
CA PHE A 513 -3.73 -30.70 -15.61
C PHE A 513 -2.92 -31.92 -16.10
N SER A 514 -3.46 -33.13 -16.04
CA SER A 514 -2.73 -34.36 -16.37
C SER A 514 -2.37 -34.47 -17.86
N GLN A 515 -3.28 -34.06 -18.75
CA GLN A 515 -3.20 -34.30 -20.19
C GLN A 515 -2.38 -33.26 -20.97
N ILE A 516 -1.77 -32.25 -20.33
CA ILE A 516 -1.02 -31.18 -21.02
C ILE A 516 0.16 -31.72 -21.85
N LYS A 517 0.76 -32.84 -21.44
CA LYS A 517 1.82 -33.53 -22.21
C LYS A 517 1.27 -34.24 -23.45
N GLU A 518 0.04 -34.75 -23.37
CA GLU A 518 -0.66 -35.42 -24.47
C GLU A 518 -1.12 -34.37 -25.50
N TYR A 519 -1.74 -33.26 -25.08
CA TYR A 519 -2.06 -32.14 -25.97
C TYR A 519 -0.82 -31.54 -26.67
N ARG A 520 0.37 -31.59 -26.05
CA ARG A 520 1.62 -31.20 -26.72
C ARG A 520 2.01 -32.20 -27.81
N ALA A 521 1.85 -33.50 -27.58
CA ALA A 521 2.08 -34.52 -28.59
C ALA A 521 1.09 -34.37 -29.76
N GLU A 522 -0.21 -34.23 -29.47
CA GLU A 522 -1.25 -33.98 -30.47
C GLU A 522 -0.95 -32.72 -31.31
N LEU A 523 -0.67 -31.58 -30.66
CA LEU A 523 -0.34 -30.33 -31.36
C LEU A 523 0.92 -30.47 -32.21
N THR A 524 1.96 -31.16 -31.72
CA THR A 524 3.20 -31.38 -32.49
C THR A 524 2.95 -32.29 -33.69
N GLN A 525 2.16 -33.36 -33.53
CA GLN A 525 1.78 -34.28 -34.60
C GLN A 525 0.91 -33.58 -35.66
N ALA A 526 -0.09 -32.82 -35.24
CA ALA A 526 -0.97 -32.06 -36.12
C ALA A 526 -0.18 -31.04 -36.96
N ILE A 527 0.76 -30.31 -36.35
CA ILE A 527 1.61 -29.35 -37.07
C ILE A 527 2.56 -30.07 -38.05
N ASN A 528 3.08 -31.23 -37.69
CA ASN A 528 3.97 -31.99 -38.57
C ASN A 528 3.23 -32.73 -39.71
N ALA A 529 1.90 -32.83 -39.64
CA ALA A 529 1.05 -33.46 -40.67
C ALA A 529 0.54 -32.46 -41.75
N LEU A 530 0.69 -31.15 -41.53
CA LEU A 530 0.23 -30.10 -42.44
C LEU A 530 1.02 -30.12 -43.77
N GLN A 531 0.32 -30.34 -44.88
CA GLN A 531 0.91 -30.36 -46.23
C GLN A 531 1.00 -28.95 -46.82
N VAL A 532 1.94 -28.16 -46.32
CA VAL A 532 2.17 -26.75 -46.70
C VAL A 532 2.59 -26.58 -48.18
N SER A 533 2.95 -27.66 -48.87
CA SER A 533 3.45 -27.65 -50.27
C SER A 533 2.43 -27.27 -51.34
N LYS A 534 1.13 -27.15 -51.01
CA LYS A 534 0.09 -26.62 -51.90
C LYS A 534 -0.06 -25.08 -51.84
N LEU A 535 0.62 -24.39 -50.92
CA LEU A 535 0.52 -22.94 -50.73
C LEU A 535 1.60 -22.17 -51.50
N SER A 536 1.38 -20.87 -51.72
CA SER A 536 2.43 -19.99 -52.24
C SER A 536 3.58 -19.84 -51.24
N PRO A 537 4.84 -19.62 -51.70
CA PRO A 537 6.01 -19.64 -50.82
C PRO A 537 5.93 -18.67 -49.63
N ASP A 538 5.40 -17.47 -49.83
CA ASP A 538 5.29 -16.45 -48.78
C ASP A 538 4.25 -16.82 -47.71
N VAL A 539 3.10 -17.38 -48.13
CA VAL A 539 2.05 -17.87 -47.23
C VAL A 539 2.53 -19.11 -46.48
N ALA A 540 3.23 -20.02 -47.15
CA ALA A 540 3.85 -21.19 -46.54
C ALA A 540 4.89 -20.80 -45.47
N LEU A 541 5.76 -19.82 -45.77
CA LEU A 541 6.77 -19.30 -44.85
C LEU A 541 6.12 -18.63 -43.63
N LEU A 542 5.10 -17.80 -43.84
CA LEU A 542 4.39 -17.09 -42.77
C LEU A 542 3.60 -18.05 -41.86
N LEU A 543 2.94 -19.05 -42.44
CA LEU A 543 2.23 -20.09 -41.70
C LEU A 543 3.22 -20.91 -40.86
N ASN A 544 4.30 -21.42 -41.44
CA ASN A 544 5.35 -22.14 -40.71
C ASN A 544 5.93 -21.32 -39.55
N LYS A 545 6.24 -20.03 -39.78
CA LYS A 545 6.72 -19.11 -38.74
C LYS A 545 5.76 -18.99 -37.55
N ARG A 546 4.44 -18.99 -37.76
CA ARG A 546 3.45 -19.01 -36.65
C ARG A 546 3.37 -20.38 -35.98
N LEU A 547 3.41 -21.47 -36.75
CA LEU A 547 3.33 -22.83 -36.23
C LEU A 547 4.54 -23.19 -35.35
N ASP A 548 5.75 -22.72 -35.69
CA ASP A 548 6.93 -22.89 -34.86
C ASP A 548 6.89 -22.04 -33.58
N GLN A 549 6.32 -20.83 -33.64
CA GLN A 549 6.05 -20.06 -32.42
C GLN A 549 5.05 -20.78 -31.50
N LEU A 550 4.00 -21.38 -32.05
CA LEU A 550 3.04 -22.22 -31.31
C LEU A 550 3.71 -23.45 -30.69
N LYS A 551 4.55 -24.19 -31.43
CA LYS A 551 5.37 -25.30 -30.91
C LYS A 551 6.21 -24.84 -29.70
N LEU A 552 6.91 -23.70 -29.82
CA LEU A 552 7.73 -23.15 -28.73
C LEU A 552 6.90 -22.79 -27.50
N LYS A 553 5.75 -22.11 -27.64
CA LYS A 553 4.89 -21.80 -26.49
C LYS A 553 4.26 -23.06 -25.87
N MET A 554 3.90 -24.06 -26.69
CA MET A 554 3.35 -25.33 -26.20
C MET A 554 4.39 -26.15 -25.43
N ASN A 555 5.67 -26.12 -25.85
CA ASN A 555 6.76 -26.68 -25.07
C ASN A 555 6.84 -26.05 -23.67
N HIS A 556 6.77 -24.71 -23.56
CA HIS A 556 6.85 -24.01 -22.27
C HIS A 556 5.69 -24.34 -21.32
N ILE A 557 4.45 -24.48 -21.79
CA ILE A 557 3.33 -24.84 -20.90
C ILE A 557 3.41 -26.32 -20.46
N SER A 558 3.84 -27.24 -21.33
CA SER A 558 4.01 -28.66 -20.97
C SER A 558 5.11 -28.94 -19.95
N ASN A 559 6.11 -28.06 -19.87
CA ASN A 559 7.20 -28.10 -18.89
C ASN A 559 6.82 -27.31 -17.61
N SER A 560 5.55 -27.35 -17.20
CA SER A 560 5.05 -26.73 -15.97
C SER A 560 4.81 -27.80 -14.91
N ASP A 561 5.21 -27.53 -13.66
CA ASP A 561 5.06 -28.48 -12.55
C ASP A 561 3.77 -28.28 -11.74
N SER A 562 2.95 -27.28 -12.09
CA SER A 562 1.65 -27.03 -11.48
C SER A 562 0.68 -26.28 -12.40
N LEU A 563 -0.61 -26.48 -12.16
CA LEU A 563 -1.73 -25.81 -12.85
C LEU A 563 -1.60 -24.28 -12.81
N LYS A 564 -1.14 -23.69 -11.70
CA LYS A 564 -0.92 -22.24 -11.58
C LYS A 564 0.16 -21.75 -12.56
N ILE A 565 1.25 -22.50 -12.73
CA ILE A 565 2.32 -22.14 -13.67
C ILE A 565 1.84 -22.32 -15.11
N ALA A 566 1.08 -23.38 -15.42
CA ALA A 566 0.52 -23.57 -16.75
C ALA A 566 -0.45 -22.44 -17.15
N ARG A 567 -1.34 -22.01 -16.25
CA ARG A 567 -2.23 -20.86 -16.46
C ARG A 567 -1.49 -19.56 -16.78
N LEU A 568 -0.39 -19.29 -16.08
CA LEU A 568 0.47 -18.12 -16.38
C LEU A 568 1.20 -18.26 -17.72
N ARG A 569 1.56 -19.48 -18.14
CA ARG A 569 2.21 -19.78 -19.44
C ARG A 569 1.23 -19.98 -20.60
N PHE A 570 -0.07 -19.96 -20.35
CA PHE A 570 -1.11 -20.15 -21.37
C PHE A 570 -1.37 -18.88 -22.20
N GLU A 571 -1.29 -17.68 -21.62
CA GLU A 571 -1.56 -16.43 -22.36
C GLU A 571 -0.65 -16.24 -23.60
N PRO A 572 0.67 -16.51 -23.56
CA PRO A 572 1.52 -16.37 -24.74
C PRO A 572 1.21 -17.39 -25.85
N LEU A 573 0.67 -18.56 -25.50
CA LEU A 573 0.16 -19.55 -26.44
C LEU A 573 -1.18 -19.08 -27.03
N SER A 574 -2.08 -18.58 -26.16
CA SER A 574 -3.39 -18.03 -26.51
C SER A 574 -3.28 -16.89 -27.53
N LYS A 575 -2.44 -15.88 -27.26
CA LYS A 575 -2.19 -14.77 -28.21
C LYS A 575 -1.74 -15.27 -29.58
N GLN A 576 -0.82 -16.24 -29.64
CA GLN A 576 -0.36 -16.78 -30.93
C GLN A 576 -1.43 -17.58 -31.67
N MET A 577 -2.30 -18.32 -30.96
CA MET A 577 -3.41 -19.01 -31.58
C MET A 577 -4.50 -18.03 -32.06
N ILE A 578 -4.81 -16.98 -31.30
CA ILE A 578 -5.73 -15.91 -31.73
C ILE A 578 -5.23 -15.25 -33.01
N LEU A 579 -3.93 -14.92 -33.10
CA LEU A 579 -3.33 -14.32 -34.30
C LEU A 579 -3.34 -15.27 -35.51
N LEU A 580 -3.11 -16.57 -35.30
CA LEU A 580 -3.22 -17.58 -36.37
C LEU A 580 -4.66 -17.70 -36.87
N THR A 581 -5.63 -17.87 -35.98
CA THR A 581 -7.06 -18.02 -36.34
C THR A 581 -7.64 -16.74 -36.94
N LYS A 582 -7.19 -15.55 -36.54
CA LYS A 582 -7.58 -14.29 -37.19
C LYS A 582 -7.01 -14.14 -38.60
N GLN A 583 -5.76 -14.56 -38.81
CA GLN A 583 -5.12 -14.41 -40.13
C GLN A 583 -5.54 -15.48 -41.14
N PHE A 584 -5.80 -16.71 -40.69
CA PHE A 584 -6.03 -17.86 -41.58
C PHE A 584 -7.41 -18.52 -41.42
N GLY A 585 -8.26 -18.07 -40.50
CA GLY A 585 -9.61 -18.59 -40.31
C GLY A 585 -9.70 -19.93 -39.56
N SER A 586 -10.86 -20.58 -39.67
CA SER A 586 -11.19 -21.88 -39.08
C SER A 586 -12.36 -22.53 -39.83
N THR A 587 -12.45 -23.86 -39.79
CA THR A 587 -13.62 -24.63 -40.28
C THR A 587 -14.74 -24.77 -39.24
N GLN A 588 -14.61 -24.13 -38.07
CA GLN A 588 -15.57 -24.17 -36.97
C GLN A 588 -15.80 -22.76 -36.41
N THR A 589 -17.00 -22.52 -35.86
CA THR A 589 -17.38 -21.25 -35.23
C THR A 589 -16.64 -21.01 -33.92
N ILE A 590 -15.45 -20.42 -34.01
CA ILE A 590 -14.59 -20.11 -32.86
C ILE A 590 -14.94 -18.72 -32.31
N ARG A 591 -15.03 -18.62 -30.98
CA ARG A 591 -15.34 -17.40 -30.24
C ARG A 591 -14.10 -16.93 -29.48
N ILE A 592 -13.72 -15.66 -29.62
CA ILE A 592 -12.71 -15.00 -28.80
C ILE A 592 -13.40 -14.50 -27.54
N ALA A 593 -13.01 -15.06 -26.40
CA ALA A 593 -13.44 -14.65 -25.07
C ALA A 593 -12.35 -13.84 -24.36
N PHE A 594 -12.76 -13.00 -23.41
CA PHE A 594 -11.89 -12.12 -22.63
C PHE A 594 -12.29 -12.11 -21.14
N CYS A 595 -11.31 -11.91 -20.27
CA CYS A 595 -11.52 -11.70 -18.84
C CYS A 595 -10.55 -10.62 -18.35
N SER A 596 -11.09 -9.52 -17.84
CA SER A 596 -10.33 -8.36 -17.35
C SER A 596 -9.47 -8.66 -16.12
N MET A 597 -9.98 -9.49 -15.19
CA MET A 597 -9.30 -9.83 -13.93
C MET A 597 -8.11 -10.79 -14.13
N ALA A 598 -7.96 -11.38 -15.32
CA ALA A 598 -6.90 -12.35 -15.58
C ALA A 598 -5.50 -11.74 -15.43
N LEU A 599 -4.54 -12.57 -15.02
CA LEU A 599 -3.12 -12.22 -14.83
C LEU A 599 -2.86 -11.05 -13.84
N ASN A 600 -3.71 -10.93 -12.82
CA ASN A 600 -3.74 -9.82 -11.84
C ASN A 600 -4.18 -8.51 -12.51
N ASP A 601 -5.42 -8.48 -13.00
CA ASP A 601 -6.09 -7.31 -13.58
C ASP A 601 -5.39 -6.72 -14.82
N GLN A 602 -4.55 -7.51 -15.51
CA GLN A 602 -3.91 -7.15 -16.78
C GLN A 602 -4.82 -7.45 -17.99
N GLY A 603 -5.79 -8.34 -17.81
CA GLY A 603 -6.66 -8.84 -18.87
C GLY A 603 -6.02 -9.95 -19.71
N ALA A 604 -6.82 -10.93 -20.13
CA ALA A 604 -6.37 -11.97 -21.06
C ALA A 604 -7.50 -12.49 -21.95
N GLN A 605 -7.16 -12.80 -23.20
CA GLN A 605 -8.06 -13.39 -24.20
C GLN A 605 -7.81 -14.91 -24.35
N TRP A 606 -8.78 -15.63 -24.91
CA TRP A 606 -8.65 -17.02 -25.37
C TRP A 606 -9.69 -17.38 -26.43
N LEU A 607 -9.44 -18.47 -27.17
CA LEU A 607 -10.41 -19.07 -28.10
C LEU A 607 -11.22 -20.17 -27.40
N GLN A 608 -12.53 -20.21 -27.66
CA GLN A 608 -13.43 -21.29 -27.25
C GLN A 608 -14.51 -21.57 -28.30
N LEU A 609 -15.04 -22.80 -28.34
CA LEU A 609 -16.19 -23.14 -29.21
C LEU A 609 -17.54 -22.82 -28.53
N ALA A 610 -17.63 -23.04 -27.21
CA ALA A 610 -18.88 -22.91 -26.46
C ALA A 610 -19.44 -21.48 -26.48
N HIS A 611 -20.77 -21.34 -26.48
CA HIS A 611 -21.45 -20.05 -26.35
C HIS A 611 -21.41 -19.52 -24.90
N LYS A 612 -21.25 -20.39 -23.90
CA LYS A 612 -21.07 -19.99 -22.49
C LYS A 612 -19.57 -19.94 -22.20
N ILE A 613 -19.12 -18.89 -21.50
CA ILE A 613 -17.72 -18.66 -21.12
C ILE A 613 -17.12 -19.89 -20.41
N GLU A 614 -15.91 -20.31 -20.80
CA GLU A 614 -15.17 -21.42 -20.18
C GLU A 614 -13.75 -20.92 -19.86
N ASN A 615 -13.56 -20.30 -18.68
CA ASN A 615 -12.37 -19.49 -18.37
C ASN A 615 -11.14 -20.35 -17.98
N PRO A 616 -10.07 -20.41 -18.80
CA PRO A 616 -8.89 -21.24 -18.54
C PRO A 616 -7.99 -20.67 -17.43
N TYR A 617 -8.06 -19.37 -17.16
CA TYR A 617 -7.19 -18.65 -16.22
C TYR A 617 -7.64 -18.79 -14.76
N PHE A 618 -8.94 -19.01 -14.51
CA PHE A 618 -9.49 -19.15 -13.16
C PHE A 618 -10.07 -20.54 -12.84
N GLY A 619 -10.30 -21.39 -13.83
CA GLY A 619 -10.81 -22.74 -13.60
C GLY A 619 -12.26 -22.77 -13.12
N SER A 620 -12.64 -23.85 -12.42
CA SER A 620 -13.95 -24.00 -11.77
C SER A 620 -14.29 -22.83 -10.84
N GLY A 621 -13.28 -22.24 -10.18
CA GLY A 621 -13.44 -21.14 -9.22
C GLY A 621 -14.09 -19.88 -9.81
N MET A 622 -13.92 -19.60 -11.11
CA MET A 622 -14.66 -18.55 -11.82
C MET A 622 -14.99 -18.96 -13.27
N TYR A 623 -15.46 -20.19 -13.49
CA TYR A 623 -15.59 -20.83 -14.81
C TYR A 623 -16.30 -19.98 -15.86
N ARG A 624 -17.31 -19.21 -15.44
CA ARG A 624 -18.15 -18.36 -16.31
C ARG A 624 -17.76 -16.87 -16.31
N CYS A 625 -16.68 -16.46 -15.66
CA CYS A 625 -16.25 -15.07 -15.61
C CYS A 625 -15.57 -14.65 -16.93
N GLY A 626 -16.15 -13.67 -17.62
CA GLY A 626 -15.63 -13.14 -18.89
C GLY A 626 -16.75 -12.73 -19.85
N GLU A 627 -16.36 -12.31 -21.04
CA GLU A 627 -17.23 -11.88 -22.15
C GLU A 627 -16.76 -12.48 -23.48
N ILE A 628 -17.65 -12.57 -24.48
CA ILE A 628 -17.27 -12.91 -25.86
C ILE A 628 -17.14 -11.60 -26.65
N GLN A 629 -15.95 -11.35 -27.20
CA GLN A 629 -15.63 -10.10 -27.91
C GLN A 629 -15.76 -10.23 -29.43
N GLN A 630 -15.58 -11.42 -29.99
CA GLN A 630 -15.62 -11.66 -31.43
C GLN A 630 -15.97 -13.13 -31.73
N VAL A 631 -16.66 -13.37 -32.85
CA VAL A 631 -16.91 -14.70 -33.43
C VAL A 631 -16.20 -14.80 -34.79
N ILE A 632 -15.71 -15.98 -35.14
CA ILE A 632 -15.01 -16.29 -36.38
C ILE A 632 -15.65 -17.57 -36.96
N GLY A 633 -16.27 -17.47 -38.13
CA GLY A 633 -16.76 -18.61 -38.92
C GLY A 633 -18.23 -19.01 -38.70
N GLU A 634 -19.18 -18.22 -39.24
CA GLU A 634 -20.49 -18.68 -39.74
C GLU A 634 -21.07 -17.62 -40.71
N ASP A 635 -22.00 -18.01 -41.59
CA ASP A 635 -22.56 -17.19 -42.69
C ASP A 635 -23.71 -16.26 -42.27
N ASP A 636 -23.87 -15.16 -42.99
CA ASP A 636 -25.07 -14.30 -42.96
C ASP A 636 -26.29 -15.03 -43.57
N LYS A 637 -27.22 -15.55 -42.73
CA LYS A 637 -28.66 -15.66 -43.07
C LYS A 637 -29.63 -16.01 -41.93
N SER A 638 -30.75 -15.27 -41.95
CA SER A 638 -32.12 -15.65 -41.54
C SER A 638 -32.44 -16.08 -40.10
N ASN A 639 -32.82 -15.06 -39.32
CA ASN A 639 -34.18 -14.89 -38.78
C ASN A 639 -34.54 -15.48 -37.39
N SER A 640 -35.65 -14.98 -36.86
CA SER A 640 -36.16 -15.13 -35.48
C SER A 640 -36.99 -16.39 -35.23
N LEU A 641 -37.17 -16.70 -33.94
CA LEU A 641 -38.50 -16.76 -33.30
C LEU A 641 -38.36 -16.72 -31.76
N ASN A 642 -39.47 -16.43 -31.06
CA ASN A 642 -39.57 -16.57 -29.61
C ASN A 642 -39.94 -18.03 -29.25
N ASP A 643 -39.77 -18.41 -27.99
CA ASP A 643 -40.93 -18.69 -27.10
C ASP A 643 -40.50 -19.03 -25.67
N ASP A 644 -41.30 -18.56 -24.71
CA ASP A 644 -41.31 -18.94 -23.30
C ASP A 644 -42.51 -19.89 -23.11
N PRO A 645 -42.42 -20.98 -22.33
CA PRO A 645 -43.40 -21.07 -21.24
C PRO A 645 -42.92 -21.73 -19.93
N GLN A 646 -43.71 -21.54 -18.89
CA GLN A 646 -43.46 -21.97 -17.51
C GLN A 646 -44.09 -23.32 -17.12
N ILE A 647 -43.43 -23.98 -16.15
CA ILE A 647 -44.00 -24.70 -14.98
C ILE A 647 -44.63 -26.12 -15.16
N ASN A 648 -44.39 -26.95 -14.12
CA ASN A 648 -45.02 -28.24 -13.75
C ASN A 648 -44.72 -29.51 -14.60
N SER A 649 -44.70 -30.73 -14.04
CA SER A 649 -44.73 -31.16 -12.61
C SER A 649 -44.37 -32.66 -12.38
N ASN A 650 -43.73 -32.95 -11.24
CA ASN A 650 -43.83 -34.18 -10.39
C ASN A 650 -43.41 -35.58 -10.92
N SER A 651 -43.19 -36.46 -9.93
CA SER A 651 -42.97 -37.93 -10.00
C SER A 651 -41.64 -38.40 -10.64
N GLU A 652 -40.95 -39.44 -10.18
CA GLU A 652 -41.21 -40.33 -9.01
C GLU A 652 -39.92 -40.92 -8.43
N LYS A 653 -40.02 -41.71 -7.35
CA LYS A 653 -38.92 -42.52 -6.76
C LYS A 653 -38.75 -43.82 -7.58
N THR A 654 -37.68 -44.63 -7.47
CA THR A 654 -37.48 -45.58 -6.34
C THR A 654 -36.19 -46.41 -6.56
N GLU A 655 -35.52 -46.78 -5.45
CA GLU A 655 -34.53 -47.86 -5.20
C GLU A 655 -33.56 -48.40 -6.29
N MET A 656 -32.29 -48.58 -5.87
CA MET A 656 -31.61 -49.88 -5.98
C MET A 656 -30.66 -50.09 -4.79
N THR A 657 -30.37 -51.35 -4.42
CA THR A 657 -29.54 -51.72 -3.25
C THR A 657 -28.58 -52.89 -3.55
N ARG A 658 -27.56 -53.07 -2.69
CA ARG A 658 -26.57 -54.19 -2.64
C ARG A 658 -25.53 -54.23 -3.80
N ALA A 659 -24.34 -54.83 -3.66
CA ALA A 659 -23.50 -55.20 -2.49
C ALA A 659 -22.10 -55.68 -2.97
N HIS A 660 -21.22 -56.06 -2.03
CA HIS A 660 -19.82 -56.54 -2.13
C HIS A 660 -18.77 -55.40 -2.11
N GLU A 661 -17.79 -55.32 -1.20
CA GLU A 661 -16.82 -56.28 -0.61
C GLU A 661 -15.48 -56.34 -1.39
N ALA A 662 -14.29 -56.36 -0.76
CA ALA A 662 -13.95 -56.23 0.67
C ALA A 662 -12.46 -55.83 0.88
N HIS A 663 -12.07 -55.73 2.15
CA HIS A 663 -10.70 -55.63 2.70
C HIS A 663 -9.98 -54.27 2.61
N LYS A 664 -9.08 -53.92 3.55
CA LYS A 664 -9.00 -54.10 5.04
C LYS A 664 -7.68 -53.46 5.48
N GLN A 665 -7.70 -52.49 6.39
CA GLN A 665 -6.62 -52.28 7.38
C GLN A 665 -7.01 -51.26 8.46
N THR A 666 -6.73 -51.62 9.72
CA THR A 666 -6.79 -50.80 10.93
C THR A 666 -5.62 -51.26 11.80
N PRO A 667 -4.90 -50.37 12.49
CA PRO A 667 -5.34 -49.91 13.83
C PRO A 667 -4.87 -48.45 14.13
N PRO A 668 -4.87 -47.92 15.39
CA PRO A 668 -5.50 -48.39 16.63
C PRO A 668 -6.46 -47.39 17.31
N LYS A 669 -7.29 -47.95 18.21
CA LYS A 669 -7.83 -47.42 19.49
C LYS A 669 -7.85 -45.89 19.75
N GLU A 670 -9.02 -45.41 20.19
CA GLU A 670 -9.27 -45.21 21.64
C GLU A 670 -10.79 -45.17 21.95
N GLU A 671 -11.26 -46.10 22.80
CA GLU A 671 -12.61 -46.10 23.36
C GLU A 671 -12.52 -45.86 24.88
N ILE A 672 -13.16 -44.81 25.40
CA ILE A 672 -13.37 -44.61 26.85
C ILE A 672 -14.79 -44.05 27.09
N SER A 673 -15.58 -44.83 27.84
CA SER A 673 -16.85 -44.50 28.54
C SER A 673 -17.92 -43.63 27.84
N SER A 674 -18.92 -44.28 27.24
CA SER A 674 -20.19 -43.65 26.81
C SER A 674 -21.21 -43.45 27.95
N GLU A 675 -21.04 -44.12 29.10
CA GLU A 675 -22.04 -44.22 30.17
C GLU A 675 -22.10 -43.00 31.12
N LEU A 676 -21.05 -42.16 31.16
CA LEU A 676 -20.92 -41.02 32.09
C LEU A 676 -21.13 -39.63 31.45
N MET A 677 -21.66 -39.58 30.22
CA MET A 677 -21.92 -38.34 29.49
C MET A 677 -23.30 -37.74 29.83
N THR A 678 -23.35 -36.43 30.02
CA THR A 678 -24.62 -35.70 30.22
C THR A 678 -25.42 -35.62 28.92
N PRO A 679 -26.74 -35.33 28.96
CA PRO A 679 -27.51 -35.04 27.76
C PRO A 679 -26.90 -33.89 26.94
N GLU A 680 -26.34 -32.87 27.60
CA GLU A 680 -25.60 -31.79 26.95
C GLU A 680 -24.32 -32.27 26.25
N ASP A 681 -23.45 -33.04 26.92
CA ASP A 681 -22.21 -33.54 26.31
C ASP A 681 -22.52 -34.45 25.11
N ARG A 682 -23.58 -35.28 25.20
CA ARG A 682 -24.06 -36.13 24.08
C ARG A 682 -24.61 -35.30 22.92
N ALA A 683 -25.38 -34.25 23.21
CA ALA A 683 -25.87 -33.29 22.20
C ALA A 683 -24.75 -32.42 21.59
N LEU A 684 -23.60 -32.28 22.24
CA LEU A 684 -22.43 -31.66 21.62
C LEU A 684 -21.69 -32.65 20.71
N GLN A 685 -21.50 -33.90 21.14
CA GLN A 685 -20.76 -34.89 20.37
C GLN A 685 -21.43 -35.20 19.02
N ALA A 686 -22.74 -35.48 19.02
CA ALA A 686 -23.48 -35.74 17.78
C ALA A 686 -23.51 -34.51 16.85
N TYR A 687 -23.68 -33.30 17.39
CA TYR A 687 -23.55 -32.05 16.62
C TYR A 687 -22.18 -31.93 15.92
N LEU A 688 -21.09 -32.24 16.63
CA LEU A 688 -19.74 -32.17 16.08
C LEU A 688 -19.48 -33.26 15.02
N ASN A 689 -20.12 -34.43 15.13
CA ASN A 689 -20.08 -35.45 14.08
C ASN A 689 -20.80 -34.96 12.81
N ILE A 690 -22.02 -34.44 12.94
CA ILE A 690 -22.80 -33.85 11.84
C ILE A 690 -22.01 -32.72 11.14
N GLN A 691 -21.40 -31.82 11.93
CA GLN A 691 -20.56 -30.74 11.43
C GLN A 691 -19.36 -31.25 10.62
N LYS A 692 -18.69 -32.30 11.10
CA LYS A 692 -17.53 -32.92 10.42
C LYS A 692 -17.92 -33.61 9.11
N SER A 693 -19.03 -34.33 9.06
CA SER A 693 -19.52 -34.93 7.81
C SER A 693 -19.86 -33.86 6.77
N LEU A 694 -20.66 -32.85 7.14
CA LEU A 694 -21.04 -31.78 6.22
C LEU A 694 -19.85 -30.95 5.74
N SER A 695 -18.80 -30.80 6.56
CA SER A 695 -17.55 -30.13 6.15
C SER A 695 -16.69 -30.95 5.16
N LYS A 696 -16.99 -32.24 4.99
CA LYS A 696 -16.35 -33.15 4.01
C LYS A 696 -17.27 -33.50 2.83
N ASP A 697 -18.35 -32.74 2.63
CA ASP A 697 -19.40 -33.02 1.63
C ASP A 697 -20.07 -34.40 1.80
N GLN A 698 -20.16 -34.89 3.04
CA GLN A 698 -20.84 -36.13 3.40
C GLN A 698 -22.12 -35.83 4.19
N LEU A 699 -23.20 -36.58 3.90
CA LEU A 699 -24.42 -36.51 4.70
C LEU A 699 -24.16 -37.05 6.13
N PRO A 700 -24.83 -36.51 7.15
CA PRO A 700 -24.71 -37.02 8.52
C PRO A 700 -25.36 -38.40 8.65
N SER A 701 -24.87 -39.22 9.59
CA SER A 701 -25.48 -40.53 9.83
C SER A 701 -26.86 -40.39 10.47
N ALA A 702 -27.77 -41.32 10.16
CA ALA A 702 -29.09 -41.37 10.78
C ALA A 702 -29.00 -41.44 12.32
N ASN A 703 -28.03 -42.18 12.84
CA ASN A 703 -27.76 -42.31 14.28
C ASN A 703 -27.32 -40.98 14.91
N ASP A 704 -26.40 -40.22 14.29
CA ASP A 704 -26.01 -38.90 14.82
C ASP A 704 -27.21 -37.94 14.83
N VAL A 705 -28.04 -37.95 13.78
CA VAL A 705 -29.25 -37.10 13.69
C VAL A 705 -30.29 -37.52 14.73
N GLU A 706 -30.52 -38.81 14.95
CA GLU A 706 -31.44 -39.29 15.99
C GLU A 706 -30.93 -38.95 17.39
N VAL A 707 -29.66 -39.24 17.71
CA VAL A 707 -29.04 -38.91 18.99
C VAL A 707 -29.08 -37.40 19.25
N GLN A 708 -28.82 -36.57 18.23
CA GLN A 708 -28.94 -35.11 18.34
C GLN A 708 -30.38 -34.68 18.65
N THR A 709 -31.35 -35.19 17.89
CA THR A 709 -32.78 -34.86 18.03
C THR A 709 -33.32 -35.28 19.39
N LYS A 710 -32.95 -36.49 19.85
CA LYS A 710 -33.37 -37.07 21.13
C LYS A 710 -32.85 -36.28 22.33
N ASN A 711 -31.55 -35.96 22.36
CA ASN A 711 -30.99 -35.16 23.45
C ASN A 711 -31.48 -33.70 23.41
N LEU A 712 -31.66 -33.10 22.23
CA LEU A 712 -32.25 -31.75 22.12
C LEU A 712 -33.70 -31.69 22.61
N ARG A 713 -34.52 -32.73 22.38
CA ARG A 713 -35.89 -32.79 22.95
C ARG A 713 -35.89 -32.89 24.48
N VAL A 714 -34.88 -33.50 25.10
CA VAL A 714 -34.71 -33.50 26.57
C VAL A 714 -34.32 -32.11 27.09
N LEU A 715 -33.41 -31.42 26.39
CA LEU A 715 -32.88 -30.11 26.82
C LEU A 715 -33.82 -28.93 26.52
N LEU A 716 -34.61 -29.01 25.46
CA LEU A 716 -35.48 -27.93 24.96
C LEU A 716 -36.86 -28.47 24.51
N PRO A 717 -37.65 -29.11 25.39
CA PRO A 717 -38.86 -29.86 25.03
C PRO A 717 -39.98 -29.06 24.35
N GLN A 718 -39.98 -27.72 24.44
CA GLN A 718 -40.97 -26.85 23.76
C GLN A 718 -40.48 -26.32 22.40
N ASN A 719 -39.26 -26.62 21.98
CA ASN A 719 -38.67 -26.04 20.76
C ASN A 719 -39.06 -26.80 19.49
N LYS A 720 -40.19 -26.41 18.88
CA LYS A 720 -40.70 -26.95 17.61
C LYS A 720 -39.73 -26.90 16.42
N LYS A 721 -38.62 -26.13 16.48
CA LYS A 721 -37.57 -26.20 15.44
C LYS A 721 -36.86 -27.57 15.38
N ILE A 722 -36.89 -28.36 16.47
CA ILE A 722 -36.21 -29.65 16.55
C ILE A 722 -36.82 -30.69 15.61
N ASP A 723 -38.13 -30.65 15.38
CA ASP A 723 -38.84 -31.68 14.61
C ASP A 723 -38.44 -31.68 13.12
N TYR A 724 -38.05 -30.53 12.57
CA TYR A 724 -37.52 -30.39 11.21
C TYR A 724 -36.16 -31.07 11.01
N LEU A 725 -35.38 -31.30 12.10
CA LEU A 725 -34.03 -31.85 12.04
C LEU A 725 -34.02 -33.37 11.83
N ALA A 726 -35.10 -34.07 12.18
CA ALA A 726 -35.19 -35.53 12.12
C ALA A 726 -34.93 -36.09 10.70
N HIS A 727 -35.23 -35.30 9.67
CA HIS A 727 -35.09 -35.70 8.26
C HIS A 727 -33.77 -35.25 7.60
N MET A 728 -32.84 -34.63 8.36
CA MET A 728 -31.58 -34.07 7.82
C MET A 728 -30.73 -35.10 7.06
N HIS A 729 -30.76 -36.37 7.46
CA HIS A 729 -30.00 -37.46 6.84
C HIS A 729 -30.68 -38.08 5.59
N HIS A 730 -31.89 -37.62 5.24
CA HIS A 730 -32.64 -38.05 4.04
C HIS A 730 -32.73 -36.95 2.97
N LYS A 731 -32.07 -35.80 3.17
CA LYS A 731 -32.00 -34.70 2.20
C LYS A 731 -30.72 -34.76 1.38
N ASP A 732 -30.67 -33.95 0.33
CA ASP A 732 -29.43 -33.64 -0.38
C ASP A 732 -28.48 -32.78 0.49
N LEU A 733 -27.24 -32.59 0.04
CA LEU A 733 -26.25 -31.78 0.78
C LEU A 733 -26.70 -30.32 0.99
N LYS A 734 -27.45 -29.71 0.06
CA LYS A 734 -27.95 -28.34 0.22
C LYS A 734 -29.04 -28.28 1.29
N GLY A 735 -29.99 -29.22 1.28
CA GLY A 735 -31.02 -29.36 2.32
C GLY A 735 -30.44 -29.67 3.69
N ALA A 736 -29.51 -30.61 3.79
CA ALA A 736 -28.84 -30.96 5.05
C ALA A 736 -28.03 -29.78 5.64
N ARG A 737 -27.39 -28.97 4.78
CA ARG A 737 -26.71 -27.72 5.20
C ARG A 737 -27.67 -26.66 5.71
N ALA A 738 -28.83 -26.50 5.08
CA ALA A 738 -29.87 -25.59 5.55
C ALA A 738 -30.41 -25.99 6.93
N ASP A 739 -30.72 -27.28 7.14
CA ASP A 739 -31.10 -27.80 8.45
C ASP A 739 -29.97 -27.62 9.48
N PHE A 740 -28.71 -27.78 9.08
CA PHE A 740 -27.56 -27.56 9.96
C PHE A 740 -27.37 -26.09 10.38
N LYS A 741 -27.84 -25.11 9.58
CA LYS A 741 -27.96 -23.69 10.01
C LYS A 741 -28.90 -23.59 11.21
N ILE A 742 -30.09 -24.19 11.11
CA ILE A 742 -31.12 -24.22 12.18
C ILE A 742 -30.60 -24.94 13.43
N LEU A 743 -29.96 -26.10 13.28
CA LEU A 743 -29.34 -26.83 14.39
C LEU A 743 -28.22 -26.00 15.06
N SER A 744 -27.44 -25.23 14.29
CA SER A 744 -26.39 -24.36 14.84
C SER A 744 -26.96 -23.15 15.60
N GLU A 745 -28.08 -22.57 15.14
CA GLU A 745 -28.84 -21.54 15.88
C GLU A 745 -29.32 -22.05 17.25
N ILE A 746 -29.61 -23.34 17.39
CA ILE A 746 -30.03 -23.97 18.66
C ILE A 746 -28.82 -24.27 19.56
N MET A 747 -27.74 -24.80 18.99
CA MET A 747 -26.56 -25.24 19.78
C MET A 747 -25.67 -24.10 20.25
N ILE A 748 -25.57 -23.00 19.51
CA ILE A 748 -24.73 -21.84 19.89
C ILE A 748 -25.16 -21.21 21.23
N PRO A 749 -26.45 -20.92 21.49
CA PRO A 749 -26.90 -20.43 22.80
C PRO A 749 -26.71 -21.44 23.95
N LEU A 750 -26.76 -22.74 23.67
CA LEU A 750 -26.47 -23.78 24.68
C LEU A 750 -24.97 -23.79 25.05
N ALA A 751 -24.08 -23.64 24.06
CA ALA A 751 -22.65 -23.45 24.32
C ALA A 751 -22.36 -22.17 25.09
N GLU A 752 -22.96 -21.05 24.69
CA GLU A 752 -22.69 -19.73 25.29
C GLU A 752 -23.23 -19.59 26.72
N LYS A 753 -24.08 -20.52 27.19
CA LYS A 753 -24.48 -20.70 28.59
C LYS A 753 -23.53 -21.61 29.42
N GLY A 754 -22.46 -22.13 28.83
CA GLY A 754 -21.43 -22.89 29.56
C GLY A 754 -21.84 -24.28 30.03
N HIS A 755 -22.70 -24.99 29.30
CA HIS A 755 -23.16 -26.33 29.72
C HIS A 755 -22.19 -27.49 29.46
N PHE A 756 -21.26 -27.33 28.51
CA PHE A 756 -20.44 -28.45 28.01
C PHE A 756 -19.11 -28.61 28.77
N LYS A 757 -18.62 -29.84 28.89
CA LYS A 757 -17.32 -30.16 29.54
C LYS A 757 -16.08 -29.92 28.68
N SER A 758 -16.21 -29.45 27.44
CA SER A 758 -15.09 -29.24 26.51
C SER A 758 -15.10 -27.85 25.86
N THR A 759 -13.91 -27.32 25.56
CA THR A 759 -13.74 -26.03 24.89
C THR A 759 -14.26 -26.08 23.46
N VAL A 760 -15.30 -25.31 23.15
CA VAL A 760 -15.87 -25.21 21.80
C VAL A 760 -15.62 -23.82 21.21
N ARG A 761 -15.39 -23.76 19.90
CA ARG A 761 -15.06 -22.53 19.18
C ARG A 761 -16.21 -22.18 18.23
N LYS A 762 -16.74 -20.96 18.36
CA LYS A 762 -17.79 -20.40 17.49
C LYS A 762 -17.13 -19.83 16.24
N ALA A 763 -17.32 -20.51 15.11
CA ALA A 763 -16.85 -20.09 13.80
C ALA A 763 -17.97 -19.36 13.03
N TYR A 764 -17.60 -18.49 12.09
CA TYR A 764 -18.54 -17.77 11.22
C TYR A 764 -17.95 -17.55 9.82
N CYS A 765 -18.79 -17.73 8.80
CA CYS A 765 -18.51 -17.35 7.41
C CYS A 765 -19.60 -16.37 6.95
N SER A 766 -19.21 -15.26 6.34
CA SER A 766 -20.11 -14.28 5.74
C SER A 766 -20.75 -14.80 4.45
N MET A 767 -19.96 -15.41 3.57
CA MET A 767 -20.39 -15.93 2.27
C MET A 767 -21.24 -17.23 2.37
N ALA A 768 -21.76 -17.60 3.55
CA ALA A 768 -22.59 -18.78 3.69
C ALA A 768 -24.07 -18.44 3.43
N PHE A 769 -24.72 -19.18 2.54
CA PHE A 769 -26.10 -18.92 2.08
C PHE A 769 -26.25 -17.53 1.46
N ASP A 770 -25.59 -17.31 0.32
CA ASP A 770 -25.76 -16.12 -0.52
C ASP A 770 -25.59 -14.81 0.27
N ASP A 771 -24.40 -14.69 0.90
CA ASP A 771 -23.94 -13.59 1.77
C ASP A 771 -24.78 -13.26 3.01
N GLN A 772 -25.81 -14.04 3.35
CA GLN A 772 -26.54 -13.92 4.63
C GLN A 772 -25.66 -14.24 5.84
N GLY A 773 -24.67 -15.11 5.65
CA GLY A 773 -23.77 -15.62 6.67
C GLY A 773 -24.38 -16.71 7.57
N ALA A 774 -23.48 -17.47 8.21
CA ALA A 774 -23.86 -18.50 9.18
C ALA A 774 -22.73 -18.73 10.20
N SER A 775 -23.14 -19.03 11.44
CA SER A 775 -22.25 -19.41 12.54
C SER A 775 -22.43 -20.88 12.89
N TRP A 776 -21.35 -21.56 13.27
CA TRP A 776 -21.37 -22.94 13.77
C TRP A 776 -20.40 -23.12 14.94
N LEU A 777 -20.48 -24.26 15.65
CA LEU A 777 -19.50 -24.65 16.67
C LEU A 777 -18.54 -25.71 16.10
N GLN A 778 -17.29 -25.69 16.54
CA GLN A 778 -16.30 -26.71 16.23
C GLN A 778 -15.27 -26.83 17.38
N THR A 779 -14.65 -27.99 17.54
CA THR A 779 -13.53 -28.18 18.50
C THR A 779 -12.16 -27.97 17.86
N ALA A 780 -12.04 -28.05 16.52
CA ALA A 780 -10.79 -27.76 15.80
C ALA A 780 -10.39 -26.28 15.92
N GLU A 781 -9.08 -26.00 15.94
CA GLU A 781 -8.56 -24.63 16.01
C GLU A 781 -8.63 -23.88 14.67
N ARG A 782 -8.37 -24.61 13.58
CA ARG A 782 -8.54 -24.12 12.21
C ARG A 782 -9.99 -24.33 11.81
N VAL A 783 -10.55 -23.36 11.07
CA VAL A 783 -11.94 -23.37 10.57
C VAL A 783 -12.22 -24.64 9.76
N GLU A 784 -13.38 -25.26 9.94
CA GLU A 784 -13.86 -26.46 9.23
C GLU A 784 -15.30 -26.23 8.77
N ASN A 785 -15.46 -25.68 7.57
CA ASN A 785 -16.71 -25.07 7.10
C ASN A 785 -17.75 -26.12 6.66
N PRO A 786 -18.87 -26.29 7.40
CA PRO A 786 -19.89 -27.28 7.07
C PRO A 786 -20.83 -26.83 5.94
N TYR A 787 -20.85 -25.53 5.61
CA TYR A 787 -21.74 -24.95 4.60
C TYR A 787 -21.14 -24.93 3.20
N TRP A 788 -19.81 -24.81 3.09
CA TRP A 788 -19.07 -24.88 1.83
C TRP A 788 -18.32 -26.20 1.61
N GLY A 789 -18.22 -27.06 2.63
CA GLY A 789 -17.55 -28.35 2.50
C GLY A 789 -16.08 -28.23 2.10
N SER A 790 -15.61 -29.15 1.25
CA SER A 790 -14.28 -29.13 0.68
C SER A 790 -13.97 -27.85 -0.11
N GLN A 791 -14.95 -27.32 -0.87
CA GLN A 791 -14.77 -26.16 -1.76
C GLN A 791 -14.18 -24.93 -1.05
N MET A 792 -14.60 -24.69 0.19
CA MET A 792 -14.02 -23.63 1.04
C MET A 792 -13.79 -24.10 2.48
N TYR A 793 -13.20 -25.29 2.67
CA TYR A 793 -13.08 -25.96 3.97
C TYR A 793 -12.51 -25.10 5.10
N ARG A 794 -11.56 -24.21 4.79
CA ARG A 794 -10.92 -23.30 5.76
C ARG A 794 -11.48 -21.87 5.76
N CYS A 795 -12.50 -21.57 4.96
CA CYS A 795 -13.05 -20.22 4.83
C CYS A 795 -14.04 -19.89 5.95
N GLY A 796 -13.93 -18.66 6.47
CA GLY A 796 -14.58 -18.20 7.69
C GLY A 796 -13.54 -17.78 8.73
N SER A 797 -13.97 -17.54 9.96
CA SER A 797 -13.10 -17.14 11.06
C SER A 797 -13.67 -17.59 12.40
N ILE A 798 -12.79 -17.99 13.33
CA ILE A 798 -13.16 -18.19 14.74
C ILE A 798 -13.49 -16.83 15.35
N LYS A 799 -14.70 -16.68 15.88
CA LYS A 799 -15.19 -15.42 16.50
C LYS A 799 -15.10 -15.44 18.03
N LYS A 800 -15.20 -16.62 18.65
CA LYS A 800 -15.20 -16.78 20.12
C LYS A 800 -14.76 -18.19 20.50
N ASN A 801 -13.84 -18.29 21.45
CA ASN A 801 -13.60 -19.53 22.18
C ASN A 801 -14.52 -19.55 23.41
N ILE A 802 -15.19 -20.68 23.66
CA ILE A 802 -16.11 -20.88 24.77
C ILE A 802 -15.46 -21.94 25.68
N PRO A 803 -15.04 -21.58 26.91
CA PRO A 803 -14.38 -22.50 27.83
C PRO A 803 -15.36 -23.54 28.39
N PRO A 804 -14.86 -24.65 28.95
CA PRO A 804 -15.68 -25.65 29.61
C PRO A 804 -16.21 -25.15 30.95
N LYS A 805 -17.31 -25.76 31.40
CA LYS A 805 -17.87 -25.55 32.74
C LYS A 805 -16.81 -25.83 33.83
N ASN A 806 -16.78 -24.99 34.87
CA ASN A 806 -15.86 -25.03 36.02
C ASN A 806 -14.41 -24.54 35.80
N SER A 807 -14.17 -23.61 34.87
CA SER A 807 -12.85 -22.97 34.68
C SER A 807 -12.56 -21.73 35.54
N GLU A 808 -13.53 -21.29 36.37
CA GLU A 808 -13.41 -20.07 37.19
C GLU A 808 -13.24 -20.35 38.71
N ASP A 809 -13.43 -21.60 39.14
CA ASP A 809 -13.72 -21.98 40.54
C ASP A 809 -12.47 -22.29 41.41
N LYS A 810 -11.29 -21.74 41.07
CA LYS A 810 -10.00 -22.13 41.69
C LYS A 810 -8.97 -21.01 41.96
N MET A 811 -9.38 -19.75 42.11
CA MET A 811 -8.50 -18.67 42.59
C MET A 811 -9.18 -17.65 43.54
N GLU A 812 -9.93 -18.11 44.55
CA GLU A 812 -10.43 -17.18 45.57
C GLU A 812 -10.51 -17.78 46.99
N HIS A 813 -9.55 -17.41 47.85
CA HIS A 813 -9.63 -17.63 49.31
C HIS A 813 -8.78 -16.60 50.05
N LYS A 814 -9.40 -15.94 51.04
CA LYS A 814 -8.92 -14.80 51.85
C LYS A 814 -8.81 -13.47 51.05
N SER A 815 -9.39 -12.36 51.50
CA SER A 815 -10.30 -12.16 52.66
C SER A 815 -11.08 -10.85 52.51
N HIS A 816 -12.28 -10.79 53.10
CA HIS A 816 -13.19 -9.65 52.98
C HIS A 816 -12.87 -8.51 53.96
N GLN A 817 -13.18 -7.28 53.52
CA GLN A 817 -13.63 -6.11 54.29
C GLN A 817 -12.77 -5.59 55.46
N VAL A 818 -12.14 -4.42 55.23
CA VAL A 818 -12.48 -3.21 56.01
C VAL A 818 -12.69 -2.05 55.03
N GLU A 819 -13.94 -1.78 54.67
CA GLU A 819 -14.38 -0.48 54.15
C GLU A 819 -14.56 0.47 55.35
N VAL A 820 -14.33 1.78 55.29
CA VAL A 820 -15.24 2.74 54.61
C VAL A 820 -14.51 3.98 54.04
N GLU A 821 -13.28 4.30 54.48
CA GLU A 821 -12.62 5.58 54.15
C GLU A 821 -12.20 5.75 52.67
N GLN A 822 -12.11 4.67 51.89
CA GLN A 822 -11.62 4.72 50.51
C GLN A 822 -12.62 5.35 49.51
N ALA A 823 -13.92 5.44 49.87
CA ALA A 823 -14.99 5.86 48.98
C ALA A 823 -14.84 7.30 48.44
N VAL A 824 -14.15 8.19 49.16
CA VAL A 824 -13.96 9.59 48.76
C VAL A 824 -12.76 9.75 47.80
N LYS A 825 -11.65 9.02 48.02
CA LYS A 825 -10.48 9.07 47.13
C LYS A 825 -10.77 8.53 45.74
N HIS A 826 -11.44 7.38 45.64
CA HIS A 826 -11.67 6.70 44.36
C HIS A 826 -12.46 7.55 43.34
N LYS A 827 -13.35 8.44 43.83
CA LYS A 827 -14.11 9.38 42.99
C LYS A 827 -13.28 10.53 42.41
N SER A 828 -12.19 10.90 43.08
CA SER A 828 -11.25 11.93 42.59
C SER A 828 -10.35 11.37 41.49
N GLU A 829 -9.74 10.21 41.74
CA GLU A 829 -8.77 9.59 40.84
C GLU A 829 -9.41 9.11 39.52
N THR A 830 -10.65 8.61 39.56
CA THR A 830 -11.39 8.23 38.35
C THR A 830 -11.75 9.42 37.45
N HIS A 831 -11.95 10.63 38.00
CA HIS A 831 -12.19 11.83 37.20
C HIS A 831 -10.92 12.37 36.52
N ALA A 832 -9.75 12.21 37.13
CA ALA A 832 -8.48 12.51 36.47
C ALA A 832 -8.26 11.55 35.28
N ALA A 833 -8.44 10.24 35.51
CA ALA A 833 -8.22 9.21 34.50
C ALA A 833 -9.12 9.35 33.26
N THR A 834 -10.41 9.70 33.41
CA THR A 834 -11.29 9.93 32.24
C THR A 834 -10.95 11.21 31.47
N THR A 835 -10.40 12.22 32.13
CA THR A 835 -9.97 13.47 31.50
C THR A 835 -8.72 13.27 30.66
N GLU A 836 -7.69 12.62 31.22
CA GLU A 836 -6.46 12.24 30.49
C GLU A 836 -6.76 11.32 29.31
N MET A 837 -7.62 10.31 29.51
CA MET A 837 -8.01 9.36 28.46
C MET A 837 -8.75 10.03 27.30
N LEU A 838 -9.52 11.09 27.54
CA LEU A 838 -10.12 11.82 26.42
C LEU A 838 -9.10 12.70 25.70
N GLN A 839 -8.19 13.34 26.43
CA GLN A 839 -7.17 14.19 25.82
C GLN A 839 -6.21 13.38 24.93
N ALA A 840 -5.77 12.20 25.38
CA ALA A 840 -4.95 11.29 24.58
C ALA A 840 -5.68 10.84 23.30
N TYR A 841 -6.97 10.46 23.38
CA TYR A 841 -7.77 10.10 22.21
C TYR A 841 -7.88 11.25 21.20
N LEU A 842 -8.10 12.48 21.67
CA LEU A 842 -8.19 13.66 20.82
C LEU A 842 -6.83 14.00 20.17
N ASN A 843 -5.71 13.79 20.88
CA ASN A 843 -4.37 13.92 20.30
C ASN A 843 -4.15 12.91 19.17
N ILE A 844 -4.49 11.64 19.39
CA ILE A 844 -4.42 10.56 18.39
C ILE A 844 -5.28 10.91 17.16
N GLN A 845 -6.54 11.30 17.37
CA GLN A 845 -7.47 11.72 16.32
C GLN A 845 -6.93 12.88 15.47
N LYS A 846 -6.33 13.87 16.13
CA LYS A 846 -5.78 15.08 15.50
C LYS A 846 -4.43 14.85 14.81
N SER A 847 -3.67 13.82 15.19
CA SER A 847 -2.49 13.38 14.46
C SER A 847 -2.91 12.67 13.16
N LEU A 848 -3.81 11.69 13.27
CA LEU A 848 -4.29 10.90 12.13
C LEU A 848 -5.06 11.74 11.10
N SER A 849 -5.76 12.81 11.52
CA SER A 849 -6.41 13.75 10.59
C SER A 849 -5.42 14.64 9.82
N LYS A 850 -4.13 14.65 10.21
CA LYS A 850 -3.03 15.35 9.52
C LYS A 850 -2.06 14.41 8.81
N ASP A 851 -2.45 13.15 8.59
CA ASP A 851 -1.57 12.08 8.05
C ASP A 851 -0.32 11.84 8.90
N HIS A 852 -0.35 12.15 10.20
CA HIS A 852 0.71 11.84 11.13
C HIS A 852 0.34 10.62 11.99
N LEU A 853 1.32 9.75 12.27
CA LEU A 853 1.15 8.70 13.26
C LEU A 853 0.94 9.30 14.66
N PRO A 854 0.20 8.65 15.56
CA PRO A 854 0.05 9.13 16.92
C PRO A 854 1.33 8.97 17.74
N SER A 855 1.52 9.82 18.75
CA SER A 855 2.65 9.71 19.68
C SER A 855 2.59 8.40 20.47
N ALA A 856 3.76 7.81 20.73
CA ALA A 856 3.87 6.65 21.63
C ALA A 856 3.25 6.96 23.01
N ASN A 857 3.54 8.14 23.57
CA ASN A 857 3.00 8.59 24.85
C ASN A 857 1.46 8.69 24.84
N ASP A 858 0.85 9.25 23.78
CA ASP A 858 -0.61 9.33 23.69
C ASP A 858 -1.24 7.92 23.62
N VAL A 859 -0.64 7.00 22.83
CA VAL A 859 -1.12 5.61 22.72
C VAL A 859 -0.94 4.84 24.04
N GLU A 860 0.18 5.02 24.74
CA GLU A 860 0.42 4.39 26.05
C GLU A 860 -0.53 4.92 27.13
N VAL A 861 -0.73 6.24 27.24
CA VAL A 861 -1.70 6.84 28.16
C VAL A 861 -3.12 6.36 27.86
N GLN A 862 -3.50 6.31 26.56
CA GLN A 862 -4.80 5.80 26.14
C GLN A 862 -5.00 4.34 26.58
N ILE A 863 -4.01 3.47 26.35
CA ILE A 863 -4.09 2.04 26.66
C ILE A 863 -4.07 1.80 28.17
N LYS A 864 -3.23 2.54 28.91
CA LYS A 864 -3.17 2.49 30.38
C LYS A 864 -4.52 2.81 30.99
N ASN A 865 -5.12 3.95 30.61
CA ASN A 865 -6.37 4.40 31.21
C ASN A 865 -7.58 3.56 30.73
N LEU A 866 -7.55 3.04 29.49
CA LEU A 866 -8.54 2.05 29.03
C LEU A 866 -8.42 0.70 29.76
N ARG A 867 -7.22 0.23 30.11
CA ARG A 867 -7.04 -1.02 30.89
C ARG A 867 -7.55 -0.86 32.33
N VAL A 868 -7.46 0.33 32.92
CA VAL A 868 -8.04 0.62 34.25
C VAL A 868 -9.57 0.60 34.20
N LEU A 869 -10.18 1.21 33.16
CA LEU A 869 -11.65 1.33 33.07
C LEU A 869 -12.35 0.09 32.46
N LEU A 870 -11.65 -0.69 31.62
CA LEU A 870 -12.19 -1.83 30.88
C LEU A 870 -11.19 -3.02 30.85
N PRO A 871 -10.74 -3.55 32.01
CA PRO A 871 -9.69 -4.56 32.09
C PRO A 871 -10.00 -5.87 31.34
N GLN A 872 -11.28 -6.21 31.14
CA GLN A 872 -11.73 -7.40 30.41
C GLN A 872 -11.72 -7.21 28.87
N ASN A 873 -11.48 -6.00 28.35
CA ASN A 873 -11.66 -5.68 26.93
C ASN A 873 -10.42 -5.96 26.07
N LYS A 874 -10.31 -7.20 25.59
CA LYS A 874 -9.21 -7.70 24.73
C LYS A 874 -9.01 -6.95 23.39
N LYS A 875 -9.91 -6.04 22.99
CA LYS A 875 -9.66 -5.10 21.87
C LYS A 875 -8.57 -4.08 22.18
N ILE A 876 -8.24 -3.83 23.46
CA ILE A 876 -7.22 -2.85 23.85
C ILE A 876 -5.81 -3.33 23.46
N ASP A 877 -5.55 -4.64 23.54
CA ASP A 877 -4.20 -5.19 23.34
C ASP A 877 -3.71 -5.09 21.88
N SER A 878 -4.63 -5.07 20.90
CA SER A 878 -4.29 -4.81 19.49
C SER A 878 -3.83 -3.38 19.20
N LEU A 879 -4.09 -2.43 20.11
CA LEU A 879 -3.75 -1.00 19.94
C LEU A 879 -2.29 -0.67 20.30
N VAL A 880 -1.58 -1.57 20.99
CA VAL A 880 -0.23 -1.34 21.56
C VAL A 880 0.77 -0.83 20.52
N HIS A 881 0.65 -1.24 19.26
CA HIS A 881 1.57 -0.87 18.18
C HIS A 881 1.06 0.24 17.25
N MET A 882 -0.05 0.92 17.58
CA MET A 882 -0.67 1.97 16.75
C MET A 882 0.30 3.10 16.37
N HIS A 883 1.26 3.43 17.24
CA HIS A 883 2.27 4.47 17.05
C HIS A 883 3.53 4.02 16.25
N HIS A 884 3.60 2.74 15.85
CA HIS A 884 4.75 2.17 15.10
C HIS A 884 4.37 1.53 13.76
N LYS A 885 3.08 1.23 13.58
CA LYS A 885 2.43 0.80 12.32
C LYS A 885 2.50 1.88 11.23
N ASP A 886 2.09 1.52 10.01
CA ASP A 886 1.80 2.48 8.93
C ASP A 886 0.47 3.22 9.15
N LEU A 887 0.20 4.28 8.38
CA LEU A 887 -1.01 5.10 8.51
C LEU A 887 -2.32 4.34 8.23
N LYS A 888 -2.35 3.38 7.30
CA LYS A 888 -3.58 2.60 7.00
C LYS A 888 -3.91 1.66 8.15
N SER A 889 -2.90 0.99 8.70
CA SER A 889 -3.03 0.14 9.89
C SER A 889 -3.34 0.93 11.16
N ALA A 890 -2.70 2.09 11.38
CA ALA A 890 -3.00 2.97 12.52
C ALA A 890 -4.42 3.54 12.46
N ARG A 891 -4.94 3.84 11.26
CA ARG A 891 -6.35 4.21 11.03
C ARG A 891 -7.31 3.07 11.33
N ALA A 892 -6.97 1.84 10.97
CA ALA A 892 -7.77 0.66 11.32
C ALA A 892 -7.82 0.43 12.84
N ASP A 893 -6.68 0.53 13.54
CA ASP A 893 -6.64 0.51 15.01
C ASP A 893 -7.48 1.66 15.61
N PHE A 894 -7.45 2.86 15.00
CA PHE A 894 -8.22 4.01 15.46
C PHE A 894 -9.74 3.85 15.27
N LYS A 895 -10.20 3.06 14.28
CA LYS A 895 -11.60 2.62 14.17
C LYS A 895 -12.00 1.81 15.42
N ILE A 896 -11.16 0.85 15.81
CA ILE A 896 -11.36 0.02 17.02
C ILE A 896 -11.35 0.87 18.30
N LEU A 897 -10.41 1.81 18.43
CA LEU A 897 -10.36 2.75 19.55
C LEU A 897 -11.60 3.66 19.61
N SER A 898 -12.10 4.11 18.47
CA SER A 898 -13.33 4.93 18.38
C SER A 898 -14.59 4.14 18.74
N GLU A 899 -14.68 2.86 18.37
CA GLU A 899 -15.74 1.95 18.82
C GLU A 899 -15.77 1.78 20.35
N ILE A 900 -14.62 1.89 21.03
CA ILE A 900 -14.53 1.83 22.50
C ILE A 900 -14.90 3.17 23.15
N MET A 901 -14.46 4.29 22.58
CA MET A 901 -14.64 5.62 23.17
C MET A 901 -16.05 6.22 22.97
N ILE A 902 -16.73 5.90 21.86
CA ILE A 902 -18.08 6.42 21.57
C ILE A 902 -19.12 6.00 22.64
N PRO A 903 -19.20 4.73 23.07
CA PRO A 903 -20.09 4.32 24.17
C PRO A 903 -19.79 4.98 25.51
N LEU A 904 -18.53 5.39 25.76
CA LEU A 904 -18.14 6.10 26.98
C LEU A 904 -18.62 7.56 26.97
N ALA A 905 -18.59 8.21 25.81
CA ALA A 905 -19.21 9.53 25.62
C ALA A 905 -20.75 9.45 25.70
N GLU A 906 -21.35 8.41 25.13
CA GLU A 906 -22.82 8.18 25.19
C GLU A 906 -23.34 7.93 26.61
N LYS A 907 -22.49 7.42 27.51
CA LYS A 907 -22.76 7.29 28.96
C LYS A 907 -22.42 8.53 29.80
N GLY A 908 -21.88 9.59 29.20
CA GLY A 908 -21.58 10.84 29.91
C GLY A 908 -20.32 10.82 30.80
N HIS A 909 -19.35 9.93 30.54
CA HIS A 909 -18.11 9.85 31.34
C HIS A 909 -17.13 11.04 31.15
N PHE A 910 -17.47 12.01 30.28
CA PHE A 910 -16.63 13.15 29.91
C PHE A 910 -17.34 14.48 30.19
N LYS A 911 -16.67 15.41 30.87
CA LYS A 911 -17.21 16.75 31.18
C LYS A 911 -17.06 17.76 30.04
N SER A 912 -16.15 17.52 29.10
CA SER A 912 -15.96 18.39 27.93
C SER A 912 -16.98 18.08 26.82
N THR A 913 -17.48 19.12 26.13
CA THR A 913 -18.37 18.91 24.98
C THR A 913 -17.64 18.21 23.82
N VAL A 914 -18.10 17.01 23.46
CA VAL A 914 -17.56 16.19 22.36
C VAL A 914 -18.62 15.89 21.31
N ARG A 915 -18.21 15.87 20.04
CA ARG A 915 -19.08 15.75 18.87
C ARG A 915 -18.77 14.43 18.15
N LYS A 916 -19.79 13.60 17.91
CA LYS A 916 -19.69 12.37 17.10
C LYS A 916 -19.75 12.74 15.63
N ALA A 917 -18.63 12.57 14.93
CA ALA A 917 -18.52 12.74 13.49
C ALA A 917 -18.64 11.37 12.78
N TYR A 918 -19.10 11.38 11.54
CA TYR A 918 -19.23 10.18 10.69
C TYR A 918 -18.87 10.49 9.24
N CYS A 919 -18.18 9.56 8.59
CA CYS A 919 -17.88 9.55 7.16
C CYS A 919 -18.34 8.21 6.58
N SER A 920 -19.13 8.22 5.50
CA SER A 920 -19.58 7.02 4.78
C SER A 920 -18.44 6.38 3.98
N MET A 921 -17.69 7.18 3.24
CA MET A 921 -16.58 6.71 2.38
C MET A 921 -15.33 6.24 3.16
N ALA A 922 -15.43 5.96 4.46
CA ALA A 922 -14.29 5.50 5.27
C ALA A 922 -14.17 3.97 5.21
N PHE A 923 -12.99 3.46 4.86
CA PHE A 923 -12.71 2.03 4.65
C PHE A 923 -13.63 1.41 3.58
N ASP A 924 -13.45 1.84 2.33
CA ASP A 924 -14.09 1.22 1.15
C ASP A 924 -15.62 1.15 1.33
N ASP A 925 -16.22 2.34 1.57
CA ASP A 925 -17.65 2.62 1.83
C ASP A 925 -18.32 1.90 3.02
N GLN A 926 -17.57 1.17 3.86
CA GLN A 926 -18.08 0.58 5.12
C GLN A 926 -18.54 1.62 6.15
N GLY A 927 -17.98 2.83 6.08
CA GLY A 927 -18.21 3.91 7.03
C GLY A 927 -17.47 3.78 8.36
N ALA A 928 -17.27 4.92 9.01
CA ALA A 928 -16.68 5.00 10.34
C ALA A 928 -17.13 6.26 11.11
N SER A 929 -17.28 6.10 12.43
CA SER A 929 -17.53 7.21 13.38
C SER A 929 -16.28 7.53 14.18
N TRP A 930 -16.18 8.76 14.71
CA TRP A 930 -15.17 9.17 15.69
C TRP A 930 -15.70 10.29 16.59
N LEU A 931 -15.00 10.59 17.69
CA LEU A 931 -15.29 11.78 18.51
C LEU A 931 -14.28 12.90 18.20
N GLN A 932 -14.73 14.15 18.25
CA GLN A 932 -13.87 15.33 18.14
C GLN A 932 -14.45 16.50 18.95
N THR A 933 -13.60 17.44 19.39
CA THR A 933 -14.04 18.68 20.05
C THR A 933 -14.30 19.81 19.06
N ALA A 934 -13.61 19.83 17.91
CA ALA A 934 -13.78 20.83 16.86
C ALA A 934 -15.21 20.84 16.28
N GLU A 935 -15.71 22.02 15.90
CA GLU A 935 -17.06 22.18 15.33
C GLU A 935 -17.14 21.73 13.87
N ARG A 936 -16.09 22.04 13.10
CA ARG A 936 -15.91 21.55 11.72
C ARG A 936 -15.28 20.17 11.77
N VAL A 937 -15.72 19.28 10.88
CA VAL A 937 -15.23 17.89 10.76
C VAL A 937 -13.71 17.87 10.55
N GLU A 938 -13.00 16.96 11.22
CA GLU A 938 -11.55 16.72 11.10
C GLU A 938 -11.31 15.22 10.92
N ASN A 939 -11.29 14.76 9.67
CA ASN A 939 -11.41 13.34 9.33
C ASN A 939 -10.10 12.56 9.59
N PRO A 940 -10.05 11.64 10.57
CA PRO A 940 -8.84 10.89 10.89
C PRO A 940 -8.57 9.74 9.93
N TYR A 941 -9.55 9.33 9.13
CA TYR A 941 -9.48 8.17 8.23
C TYR A 941 -9.00 8.52 6.82
N TRP A 942 -9.29 9.74 6.35
CA TRP A 942 -8.81 10.27 5.07
C TRP A 942 -7.70 11.32 5.19
N GLY A 943 -7.41 11.82 6.40
CA GLY A 943 -6.32 12.78 6.61
C GLY A 943 -6.50 14.08 5.84
N SER A 944 -5.40 14.63 5.35
CA SER A 944 -5.37 15.84 4.52
C SER A 944 -6.19 15.70 3.22
N GLN A 945 -6.19 14.52 2.59
CA GLN A 945 -6.86 14.26 1.30
C GLN A 945 -8.35 14.60 1.34
N MET A 946 -9.03 14.33 2.45
CA MET A 946 -10.43 14.69 2.65
C MET A 946 -10.69 15.24 4.06
N TYR A 947 -9.85 16.15 4.54
CA TYR A 947 -9.83 16.62 5.95
C TYR A 947 -11.18 17.06 6.52
N ARG A 948 -12.04 17.66 5.68
CA ARG A 948 -13.38 18.15 6.06
C ARG A 948 -14.53 17.21 5.64
N CYS A 949 -14.25 16.06 5.05
CA CYS A 949 -15.28 15.12 4.61
C CYS A 949 -15.92 14.38 5.79
N GLY A 950 -17.25 14.40 5.84
CA GLY A 950 -18.06 13.77 6.86
C GLY A 950 -19.17 14.70 7.36
N SER A 951 -19.85 14.30 8.42
CA SER A 951 -20.88 15.11 9.08
C SER A 951 -20.89 14.88 10.58
N ILE A 952 -21.16 15.92 11.37
CA ILE A 952 -21.46 15.77 12.79
C ILE A 952 -22.86 15.15 12.91
N LYS A 953 -22.97 14.03 13.63
CA LYS A 953 -24.23 13.27 13.82
C LYS A 953 -24.85 13.48 15.20
N LYS A 954 -24.04 13.77 16.23
CA LYS A 954 -24.51 13.99 17.60
C LYS A 954 -23.53 14.86 18.37
N VAL A 955 -24.02 15.65 19.31
CA VAL A 955 -23.22 16.39 20.29
C VAL A 955 -23.53 15.82 21.68
N TYR A 956 -22.49 15.58 22.48
CA TYR A 956 -22.59 15.27 23.89
C TYR A 956 -21.97 16.44 24.65
N SER A 957 -22.79 17.20 25.36
CA SER A 957 -22.37 18.23 26.31
C SER A 957 -22.58 17.73 27.73
N GLU A 958 -21.88 18.31 28.71
CA GLU A 958 -22.18 18.10 30.12
C GLU A 958 -23.65 18.45 30.39
N SER A 959 -24.40 17.55 31.02
CA SER A 959 -25.78 17.81 31.39
C SER A 959 -25.82 18.64 32.67
N LYS A 960 -26.54 19.76 32.64
CA LYS A 960 -26.85 20.48 33.88
C LYS A 960 -27.80 19.63 34.73
N LYS A 961 -27.26 18.94 35.73
CA LYS A 961 -27.94 18.25 36.83
C LYS A 961 -27.09 18.36 38.08
#